data_AF-A0A831QP46-F1
#
_entry.id   AF-A0A831QP46-F1
#
_cell.length_a   1.000
_cell.length_b   1.000
_cell.length_c   1.000
_cell.angle_alpha   90.00
_cell.angle_beta   90.00
_cell.angle_gamma   90.00
#
_symmetry.space_group_name_H-M   'P 1'
#
loop_
_entity.id
_entity.type
_entity.pdbx_description
1 polymer ?
#
loop_
_entity_poly.entity_id
_entity_poly.type
_entity_poly.pdbx_seq_one_letter_code
_entity_poly.pdbx_strand_id
1 'polypeptide(L)'
;MRKLFPRLLFFLSFSLFAQDLQELRFDETPTTVSNQTQRRPSYIEPAVSINTTFEEAADTNNIPYRTFSGLENVENGYYIISGVFSKGKNTKKTIKKLKRKGFEEAGYITNPESDLNYVYLTYYPFGLEAVDACISQLEGTYTDQIWILEIENSVTIGGPQMAVVEVNEPEINDDPNQTDHVLENNTEIETLDSPSPKATKITETVSKSKTIEKADAYFNKMWYAEAADLYEQALAKGAKFYTRDNLQKAADAHYFNTDMEKAYQWYNVLYENYGKEMSEDNMFKYAHSLKGTGKYGRAKRLMRLYNRKEDNELDEVNNTEMTANEIVLDAIMGSEQDFEIKNMSVNTKYSDFSPMFLDSSQIVFSSAKDSSIFKTRKYKWNDQPFLDLYVAQINKESQDLKDAIKFSKKINTKYHEASVAFSPDNKTMYFTRNNYGKKLKRDKEGVNHLKIYKSNKVDTEWTEAVEVSFNSNDYSTGHPALSPDGKQLYFVSDMPGSMGKSDIFVVDILDDGSFSSPRNLGPGINTEKREMFPFFNGKKLYFSSDGHTGLGGLDIFEAAYDLEKGFGEVVNMGKPINSNKDDFSYIVNEDNAKGFFASNRDGGKGDDDIYSFKRPSIEEIPVNNNAIAGVVTELVTGEFMPQTLVELLDENGIKLKEIVTDDEGGFMFEDLQSSTKYTIKTSRKEFFDSEKLLNTEDNELVNVDIAMKRLEDMIAVEEGIKKLKTEMIYFEFDRSEVRPEAAKELNKLVSVMKEYPGMAIKIESHTDSRGSKVYNEYLSDKRAKATRDYIISQGIDADRIESAIGYGESRLLNECDGTVACSEATHLLNRRSEFIIVRE
;
A
#
# COMPACT_ATOMS: atom_id res chain seq x y z
N MET A 1 29.02 15.50 49.66
CA MET A 1 30.43 15.32 49.26
C MET A 1 30.48 15.15 47.74
N ARG A 2 31.15 16.12 47.08
CA ARG A 2 31.70 16.18 45.69
C ARG A 2 30.85 15.57 44.54
N LYS A 3 30.12 16.37 43.74
CA LYS A 3 30.53 17.30 42.63
C LYS A 3 30.77 16.52 41.31
N LEU A 4 30.36 16.92 40.10
CA LEU A 4 29.94 18.21 39.54
C LEU A 4 29.27 18.03 38.15
N PHE A 5 28.62 19.11 37.71
CA PHE A 5 27.68 19.34 36.59
C PHE A 5 28.32 19.48 35.16
N PRO A 6 27.50 19.68 34.09
CA PRO A 6 27.76 19.60 32.63
C PRO A 6 27.96 20.98 31.93
N ARG A 7 27.99 21.03 30.59
CA ARG A 7 27.75 22.20 29.67
C ARG A 7 27.80 21.71 28.18
N LEU A 8 26.95 22.03 27.19
CA LEU A 8 26.19 23.19 26.65
C LEU A 8 26.96 24.06 25.60
N LEU A 9 26.23 24.48 24.54
CA LEU A 9 26.47 25.53 23.49
C LEU A 9 27.36 25.16 22.26
N PHE A 10 27.20 25.65 21.00
CA PHE A 10 26.16 26.37 20.21
C PHE A 10 26.76 26.72 18.80
N PHE A 11 25.89 27.12 17.84
CA PHE A 11 26.06 27.90 16.58
C PHE A 11 26.73 27.24 15.34
N LEU A 12 26.13 27.09 14.13
CA LEU A 12 25.49 27.98 13.10
C LEU A 12 26.47 28.75 12.19
N SER A 13 26.39 28.50 10.86
CA SER A 13 26.55 29.46 9.73
C SER A 13 26.73 28.66 8.41
N PHE A 14 25.78 28.60 7.47
CA PHE A 14 25.30 29.56 6.45
C PHE A 14 26.15 29.71 5.18
N SER A 15 25.42 29.74 4.04
CA SER A 15 25.67 30.38 2.72
C SER A 15 26.82 29.88 1.84
N LEU A 16 26.80 29.90 0.51
CA LEU A 16 25.85 30.09 -0.60
C LEU A 16 26.75 29.91 -1.86
N PHE A 17 26.24 29.44 -2.99
CA PHE A 17 26.46 30.06 -4.31
C PHE A 17 25.61 29.33 -5.37
N ALA A 18 24.74 30.09 -6.01
CA ALA A 18 24.04 29.78 -7.25
C ALA A 18 24.76 30.47 -8.42
N GLN A 19 24.73 29.89 -9.62
CA GLN A 19 24.22 30.51 -10.87
C GLN A 19 24.62 29.73 -12.15
N ASP A 20 23.59 29.43 -12.93
CA ASP A 20 23.39 29.71 -14.37
C ASP A 20 23.83 28.81 -15.55
N LEU A 21 22.78 28.53 -16.35
CA LEU A 21 22.60 28.59 -17.82
C LEU A 21 23.02 27.44 -18.78
N GLN A 22 21.95 26.79 -19.29
CA GLN A 22 21.57 26.38 -20.66
C GLN A 22 22.51 25.61 -21.62
N GLU A 23 21.85 24.59 -22.22
CA GLU A 23 21.97 23.98 -23.55
C GLU A 23 23.28 23.29 -23.96
N LEU A 24 23.21 21.95 -24.14
CA LEU A 24 23.57 21.29 -25.40
C LEU A 24 23.19 19.79 -25.39
N ARG A 25 22.62 19.33 -26.51
CA ARG A 25 22.29 17.93 -26.83
C ARG A 25 23.53 17.07 -27.08
N PHE A 26 23.32 15.76 -26.94
CA PHE A 26 23.88 14.60 -27.67
C PHE A 26 24.67 13.54 -26.86
N ASP A 27 24.19 12.31 -27.07
CA ASP A 27 24.84 10.99 -27.13
C ASP A 27 25.40 10.28 -25.89
N GLU A 28 24.68 9.19 -25.58
CA GLU A 28 25.15 7.81 -25.33
C GLU A 28 26.65 7.61 -25.05
N THR A 29 26.96 7.22 -23.81
CA THR A 29 27.70 5.99 -23.44
C THR A 29 27.90 5.95 -21.92
N PRO A 30 27.62 4.84 -21.20
CA PRO A 30 27.82 4.80 -19.76
C PRO A 30 29.30 4.54 -19.44
N THR A 31 29.97 5.55 -18.88
CA THR A 31 31.28 5.40 -18.26
C THR A 31 31.11 4.94 -16.82
N THR A 32 31.82 3.86 -16.47
CA THR A 32 31.92 3.24 -15.16
C THR A 32 32.38 4.23 -14.08
N VAL A 33 31.55 4.45 -13.05
CA VAL A 33 31.93 5.15 -11.83
C VAL A 33 32.01 4.15 -10.68
N SER A 34 33.22 3.99 -10.16
CA SER A 34 33.51 3.24 -8.94
C SER A 34 32.94 3.95 -7.71
N ASN A 35 31.97 3.34 -7.03
CA ASN A 35 31.62 3.71 -5.67
C ASN A 35 32.18 2.69 -4.69
N GLN A 36 33.14 3.15 -3.87
CA GLN A 36 33.59 2.45 -2.68
C GLN A 36 32.52 2.57 -1.60
N THR A 37 31.66 1.56 -1.50
CA THR A 37 30.79 1.36 -0.35
C THR A 37 31.43 0.33 0.58
N GLN A 38 31.50 0.65 1.87
CA GLN A 38 32.05 -0.19 2.92
C GLN A 38 31.43 -1.60 2.88
N ARG A 39 32.28 -2.60 2.62
CA ARG A 39 31.93 -4.02 2.59
C ARG A 39 31.41 -4.47 3.96
N ARG A 40 30.13 -4.82 4.03
CA ARG A 40 29.67 -5.90 4.93
C ARG A 40 30.24 -7.22 4.37
N PRO A 41 30.63 -8.20 5.21
CA PRO A 41 31.16 -9.45 4.69
C PRO A 41 30.08 -10.15 3.87
N SER A 42 30.35 -10.34 2.57
CA SER A 42 29.56 -11.17 1.69
C SER A 42 29.70 -12.61 2.15
N TYR A 43 28.60 -13.21 2.59
CA TYR A 43 28.53 -14.65 2.79
C TYR A 43 28.67 -15.32 1.42
N ILE A 44 29.77 -16.03 1.22
CA ILE A 44 29.96 -16.90 0.06
C ILE A 44 29.23 -18.21 0.40
N GLU A 45 28.04 -18.42 -0.15
CA GLU A 45 27.38 -19.73 -0.11
C GLU A 45 28.17 -20.72 -0.99
N PRO A 46 28.62 -21.88 -0.49
CA PRO A 46 29.20 -22.90 -1.36
C PRO A 46 28.11 -23.57 -2.21
N ALA A 47 28.48 -23.96 -3.44
CA ALA A 47 27.61 -24.56 -4.43
C ALA A 47 27.05 -25.91 -3.96
N VAL A 48 25.72 -26.04 -3.95
CA VAL A 48 25.01 -27.29 -3.63
C VAL A 48 24.40 -27.87 -4.90
N SER A 49 24.70 -29.14 -5.17
CA SER A 49 24.16 -29.92 -6.29
C SER A 49 22.74 -30.41 -5.98
N ILE A 50 21.94 -30.71 -7.02
CA ILE A 50 20.56 -31.25 -6.95
C ILE A 50 20.45 -32.54 -6.09
N ASN A 51 21.58 -33.17 -5.79
CA ASN A 51 21.66 -34.51 -5.20
C ASN A 51 22.26 -34.54 -3.81
N THR A 52 22.44 -33.38 -3.18
CA THR A 52 23.21 -33.33 -1.96
C THR A 52 22.39 -33.99 -0.85
N THR A 53 22.81 -35.18 -0.42
CA THR A 53 22.31 -35.83 0.79
C THR A 53 22.60 -34.95 2.01
N PHE A 54 21.95 -35.22 3.14
CA PHE A 54 22.27 -34.52 4.39
C PHE A 54 23.77 -34.60 4.69
N GLU A 55 24.35 -35.78 4.57
CA GLU A 55 25.76 -36.08 4.84
C GLU A 55 26.68 -35.33 3.88
N GLU A 56 26.40 -35.38 2.58
CA GLU A 56 27.17 -34.63 1.58
C GLU A 56 27.07 -33.11 1.81
N ALA A 57 25.92 -32.61 2.24
CA ALA A 57 25.70 -31.19 2.48
C ALA A 57 26.44 -30.74 3.74
N ALA A 58 26.37 -31.54 4.81
CA ALA A 58 27.10 -31.31 6.04
C ALA A 58 28.61 -31.35 5.81
N ASP A 59 29.11 -32.36 5.09
CA ASP A 59 30.53 -32.51 4.76
C ASP A 59 31.05 -31.36 3.90
N THR A 60 30.32 -30.97 2.85
CA THR A 60 30.68 -29.84 1.97
C THR A 60 30.79 -28.53 2.73
N ASN A 61 29.96 -28.34 3.75
CA ASN A 61 29.93 -27.13 4.58
C ASN A 61 30.77 -27.24 5.86
N ASN A 62 31.52 -28.33 6.04
CA ASN A 62 32.30 -28.62 7.25
C ASN A 62 31.46 -28.56 8.55
N ILE A 63 30.20 -29.00 8.49
CA ILE A 63 29.30 -29.09 9.64
C ILE A 63 29.47 -30.46 10.26
N PRO A 64 29.97 -30.57 11.51
CA PRO A 64 30.08 -31.87 12.15
C PRO A 64 28.68 -32.46 12.39
N TYR A 65 28.56 -33.78 12.26
CA TYR A 65 27.33 -34.49 12.62
C TYR A 65 27.59 -35.83 13.29
N ARG A 66 26.57 -36.37 13.97
CA ARG A 66 26.55 -37.74 14.50
C ARG A 66 25.14 -38.30 14.40
N THR A 67 25.02 -39.62 14.35
CA THR A 67 23.74 -40.34 14.31
C THR A 67 23.57 -41.20 15.55
N PHE A 68 22.41 -41.12 16.20
CA PHE A 68 21.97 -42.04 17.26
C PHE A 68 20.70 -42.78 16.83
N SER A 69 20.55 -44.00 17.31
CA SER A 69 19.37 -44.83 17.10
C SER A 69 18.96 -45.55 18.39
N GLY A 70 17.71 -46.02 18.45
CA GLY A 70 17.19 -46.77 19.60
C GLY A 70 16.91 -45.95 20.87
N LEU A 71 16.74 -44.63 20.76
CA LEU A 71 16.32 -43.77 21.88
C LEU A 71 14.79 -43.79 22.05
N GLU A 72 14.31 -44.13 23.24
CA GLU A 72 12.88 -44.05 23.56
C GLU A 72 12.43 -42.60 23.79
N ASN A 73 11.25 -42.23 23.29
CA ASN A 73 10.63 -40.91 23.47
C ASN A 73 11.45 -39.72 22.92
N VAL A 74 12.27 -39.96 21.90
CA VAL A 74 12.96 -38.91 21.12
C VAL A 74 12.49 -39.01 19.68
N GLU A 75 12.03 -37.89 19.11
CA GLU A 75 11.56 -37.83 17.73
C GLU A 75 12.73 -38.06 16.75
N ASN A 76 12.44 -38.70 15.61
CA ASN A 76 13.44 -38.83 14.55
C ASN A 76 13.64 -37.49 13.87
N GLY A 77 14.87 -37.17 13.52
CA GLY A 77 15.22 -35.95 12.81
C GLY A 77 16.56 -35.39 13.27
N TYR A 78 16.76 -34.10 13.08
CA TYR A 78 18.06 -33.45 13.11
C TYR A 78 18.07 -32.33 14.14
N TYR A 79 18.87 -32.48 15.18
CA TYR A 79 18.94 -31.56 16.32
C TYR A 79 20.21 -30.71 16.24
N ILE A 80 20.07 -29.39 16.28
CA ILE A 80 21.23 -28.47 16.27
C ILE A 80 21.82 -28.39 17.68
N ILE A 81 22.94 -29.08 17.92
CA ILE A 81 23.57 -29.19 19.22
C ILE A 81 24.48 -27.99 19.48
N SER A 82 24.24 -27.32 20.62
CA SER A 82 25.07 -26.21 21.13
C SER A 82 26.06 -26.64 22.20
N GLY A 83 25.91 -27.83 22.77
CA GLY A 83 26.84 -28.34 23.76
C GLY A 83 26.44 -29.68 24.37
N VAL A 84 27.42 -30.36 24.96
CA VAL A 84 27.25 -31.66 25.61
C VAL A 84 27.69 -31.54 27.07
N PHE A 85 26.83 -31.98 28.00
CA PHE A 85 27.04 -31.81 29.44
C PHE A 85 26.76 -33.12 30.18
N SER A 86 27.55 -33.42 31.21
CA SER A 86 27.20 -34.48 32.18
C SER A 86 25.92 -34.11 32.95
N LYS A 87 25.18 -35.11 33.47
CA LYS A 87 23.99 -34.89 34.31
C LYS A 87 24.27 -33.87 35.43
N GLY A 88 23.47 -32.79 35.51
CA GLY A 88 23.58 -31.82 36.60
C GLY A 88 22.97 -30.43 36.35
N LYS A 89 23.29 -29.49 37.24
CA LYS A 89 22.78 -28.10 37.23
C LYS A 89 23.14 -27.30 35.97
N ASN A 90 24.22 -27.68 35.28
CA ASN A 90 24.73 -26.95 34.12
C ASN A 90 23.82 -27.08 32.90
N THR A 91 23.28 -28.27 32.59
CA THR A 91 22.33 -28.50 31.48
C THR A 91 21.11 -27.59 31.60
N LYS A 92 20.43 -27.60 32.76
CA LYS A 92 19.23 -26.78 33.01
C LYS A 92 19.52 -25.27 32.96
N LYS A 93 20.68 -24.84 33.43
CA LYS A 93 21.10 -23.43 33.39
C LYS A 93 21.35 -22.97 31.95
N THR A 94 21.98 -23.80 31.12
CA THR A 94 22.23 -23.51 29.70
C THR A 94 20.92 -23.38 28.93
N ILE A 95 19.99 -24.34 29.07
CA ILE A 95 18.67 -24.27 28.41
C ILE A 95 17.93 -22.98 28.79
N LYS A 96 17.90 -22.63 30.07
CA LYS A 96 17.26 -21.38 30.53
C LYS A 96 17.91 -20.13 29.93
N LYS A 97 19.22 -20.15 29.68
CA LYS A 97 19.94 -19.06 29.01
C LYS A 97 19.57 -18.99 27.52
N LEU A 98 19.43 -20.14 26.85
CA LEU A 98 19.06 -20.23 25.44
C LEU A 98 17.63 -19.74 25.18
N LYS A 99 16.66 -20.17 26.00
CA LYS A 99 15.27 -19.66 25.90
C LYS A 99 15.19 -18.14 26.06
N ARG A 100 15.94 -17.57 27.01
CA ARG A 100 16.06 -16.10 27.17
C ARG A 100 16.69 -15.37 25.98
N LYS A 101 17.42 -16.08 25.12
CA LYS A 101 18.00 -15.55 23.89
C LYS A 101 17.08 -15.73 22.68
N GLY A 102 15.85 -16.24 22.87
CA GLY A 102 14.87 -16.44 21.80
C GLY A 102 14.75 -17.87 21.29
N PHE A 103 15.56 -18.82 21.79
CA PHE A 103 15.46 -20.23 21.39
C PHE A 103 14.45 -20.97 22.27
N GLU A 104 13.16 -20.76 22.02
CA GLU A 104 12.08 -21.32 22.84
C GLU A 104 12.04 -22.86 22.83
N GLU A 105 12.46 -23.48 21.72
CA GLU A 105 12.54 -24.93 21.54
C GLU A 105 13.76 -25.56 22.23
N ALA A 106 14.70 -24.76 22.75
CA ALA A 106 15.93 -25.28 23.31
C ALA A 106 15.66 -26.32 24.41
N GLY A 107 16.30 -27.49 24.26
CA GLY A 107 16.08 -28.67 25.10
C GLY A 107 17.35 -29.51 25.24
N TYR A 108 17.19 -30.78 25.64
CA TYR A 108 18.30 -31.72 25.65
C TYR A 108 17.85 -33.15 25.39
N ILE A 109 18.72 -33.94 24.75
CA ILE A 109 18.58 -35.39 24.57
C ILE A 109 19.58 -36.09 25.49
N THR A 110 19.13 -37.11 26.22
CA THR A 110 20.02 -37.92 27.07
C THR A 110 20.43 -39.17 26.31
N ASN A 111 21.73 -39.39 26.14
CA ASN A 111 22.23 -40.66 25.61
C ASN A 111 22.35 -41.67 26.79
N PRO A 112 21.60 -42.77 26.80
CA PRO A 112 21.57 -43.71 27.92
C PRO A 112 22.86 -44.51 28.09
N GLU A 113 23.67 -44.67 27.04
CA GLU A 113 24.93 -45.42 27.09
C GLU A 113 26.06 -44.58 27.71
N SER A 114 26.10 -43.29 27.44
CA SER A 114 27.16 -42.37 27.89
C SER A 114 26.79 -41.51 29.10
N ASP A 115 25.51 -41.48 29.48
CA ASP A 115 24.96 -40.61 30.53
C ASP A 115 25.20 -39.09 30.31
N LEU A 116 25.35 -38.70 29.03
CA LEU A 116 25.55 -37.32 28.59
C LEU A 116 24.25 -36.68 28.08
N ASN A 117 24.07 -35.40 28.40
CA ASN A 117 22.98 -34.55 27.92
C ASN A 117 23.46 -33.67 26.75
N TYR A 118 22.88 -33.89 25.57
CA TYR A 118 23.11 -33.14 24.35
C TYR A 118 22.11 -32.00 24.28
N VAL A 119 22.55 -30.77 24.57
CA VAL A 119 21.69 -29.58 24.58
C VAL A 119 21.53 -29.06 23.16
N TYR A 120 20.31 -29.07 22.66
CA TYR A 120 19.97 -28.57 21.33
C TYR A 120 19.32 -27.19 21.39
N LEU A 121 19.53 -26.40 20.34
CA LEU A 121 18.93 -25.07 20.14
C LEU A 121 17.53 -25.18 19.55
N THR A 122 17.42 -26.03 18.53
CA THR A 122 16.22 -26.24 17.72
C THR A 122 16.27 -27.64 17.09
N TYR A 123 15.15 -28.09 16.52
CA TYR A 123 14.97 -29.38 15.85
C TYR A 123 14.44 -29.17 14.43
N TYR A 124 14.91 -29.99 13.49
CA TYR A 124 14.41 -30.05 12.12
C TYR A 124 14.03 -31.48 11.75
N PRO A 125 12.87 -31.72 11.13
CA PRO A 125 12.49 -33.05 10.66
C PRO A 125 13.34 -33.53 9.47
N PHE A 126 14.00 -32.62 8.74
CA PHE A 126 14.76 -32.93 7.52
C PHE A 126 16.20 -32.38 7.57
N GLY A 127 17.16 -33.17 7.09
CA GLY A 127 18.58 -32.91 7.34
C GLY A 127 19.12 -31.70 6.61
N LEU A 128 18.64 -31.45 5.38
CA LEU A 128 19.05 -30.28 4.61
C LEU A 128 18.65 -28.96 5.27
N GLU A 129 17.56 -28.94 6.05
CA GLU A 129 17.14 -27.76 6.80
C GLU A 129 18.04 -27.51 8.00
N ALA A 130 18.45 -28.57 8.68
CA ALA A 130 19.44 -28.49 9.74
C ALA A 130 20.79 -27.97 9.21
N VAL A 131 21.17 -28.38 7.99
CA VAL A 131 22.38 -27.88 7.31
C VAL A 131 22.23 -26.39 6.98
N ASP A 132 21.13 -25.97 6.36
CA ASP A 132 20.86 -24.55 6.04
C ASP A 132 20.85 -23.66 7.29
N ALA A 133 20.25 -24.14 8.38
CA ALA A 133 20.26 -23.47 9.68
C ALA A 133 21.68 -23.33 10.24
N CYS A 134 22.54 -24.35 10.05
CA CYS A 134 23.95 -24.27 10.47
C CYS A 134 24.76 -23.29 9.62
N ILE A 135 24.59 -23.32 8.29
CA ILE A 135 25.28 -22.43 7.35
C ILE A 135 24.95 -20.96 7.67
N SER A 136 23.67 -20.67 7.87
CA SER A 136 23.19 -19.32 8.20
C SER A 136 23.49 -18.90 9.65
N GLN A 137 24.08 -19.78 10.48
CA GLN A 137 24.25 -19.55 11.91
C GLN A 137 22.94 -19.18 12.62
N LEU A 138 21.85 -19.88 12.26
CA LEU A 138 20.47 -19.60 12.68
C LEU A 138 20.12 -18.14 12.37
N GLU A 139 20.27 -17.75 11.10
CA GLU A 139 20.08 -16.37 10.62
C GLU A 139 20.95 -15.32 11.36
N GLY A 140 22.16 -15.73 11.75
CA GLY A 140 23.11 -14.91 12.52
C GLY A 140 22.74 -14.71 13.99
N THR A 141 21.71 -15.39 14.50
CA THR A 141 21.28 -15.26 15.91
C THR A 141 22.16 -16.05 16.88
N TYR A 142 22.97 -17.00 16.39
CA TYR A 142 23.83 -17.84 17.21
C TYR A 142 25.26 -17.94 16.66
N THR A 143 26.25 -17.48 17.44
CA THR A 143 27.64 -17.35 16.97
C THR A 143 28.61 -18.37 17.55
N ASP A 144 28.19 -19.18 18.53
CA ASP A 144 29.02 -20.24 19.11
C ASP A 144 29.01 -21.48 18.19
N GLN A 145 29.94 -22.41 18.39
CA GLN A 145 30.02 -23.65 17.59
C GLN A 145 28.75 -24.51 17.73
N ILE A 146 28.27 -25.01 16.61
CA ILE A 146 27.11 -25.89 16.47
C ILE A 146 27.46 -27.10 15.61
N TRP A 147 26.73 -28.19 15.82
CA TRP A 147 26.84 -29.43 15.03
C TRP A 147 25.50 -30.16 15.05
N ILE A 148 25.29 -31.11 14.14
CA ILE A 148 23.98 -31.75 13.94
C ILE A 148 23.96 -33.15 14.56
N LEU A 149 23.00 -33.43 15.44
CA LEU A 149 22.72 -34.78 15.93
C LEU A 149 21.48 -35.33 15.20
N GLU A 150 21.69 -36.31 14.36
CA GLU A 150 20.64 -37.08 13.70
C GLU A 150 20.14 -38.20 14.61
N ILE A 151 18.82 -38.37 14.68
CA ILE A 151 18.14 -39.42 15.44
C ILE A 151 17.34 -40.32 14.50
N GLU A 152 17.63 -41.63 14.54
CA GLU A 152 17.03 -42.67 13.72
C GLU A 152 16.48 -43.84 14.56
N ASN A 153 15.33 -43.65 15.23
CA ASN A 153 14.70 -44.64 16.13
C ASN A 153 13.71 -45.60 15.45
N SER A 154 13.67 -45.63 14.10
CA SER A 154 12.68 -46.30 13.22
C SER A 154 11.38 -45.51 12.98
N VAL A 155 10.78 -45.75 11.80
CA VAL A 155 9.98 -44.83 10.96
C VAL A 155 8.75 -44.21 11.64
N THR A 156 8.97 -43.07 12.29
CA THR A 156 7.99 -41.98 12.36
C THR A 156 8.76 -40.69 12.12
N ILE A 157 8.55 -40.05 10.97
CA ILE A 157 9.16 -38.75 10.67
C ILE A 157 8.15 -37.68 11.11
N GLY A 158 8.59 -36.84 12.05
CA GLY A 158 8.06 -35.53 12.49
C GLY A 158 6.57 -35.22 12.32
N GLY A 159 5.82 -35.21 13.44
CA GLY A 159 4.47 -34.65 13.56
C GLY A 159 3.70 -35.25 14.75
N PRO A 160 2.80 -34.50 15.43
CA PRO A 160 2.17 -34.95 16.67
C PRO A 160 1.36 -36.23 16.45
N GLN A 161 1.37 -37.12 17.45
CA GLN A 161 0.61 -38.36 17.51
C GLN A 161 -0.78 -38.21 16.89
N MET A 162 -0.98 -38.80 15.72
CA MET A 162 -2.33 -39.11 15.25
C MET A 162 -2.87 -40.20 16.17
N ALA A 163 -3.92 -39.87 16.92
CA ALA A 163 -4.68 -40.84 17.68
C ALA A 163 -5.22 -41.91 16.70
N VAL A 164 -4.72 -43.14 16.86
CA VAL A 164 -5.30 -44.31 16.21
C VAL A 164 -6.71 -44.45 16.76
N VAL A 165 -7.72 -44.13 15.95
CA VAL A 165 -9.08 -44.56 16.23
C VAL A 165 -9.10 -46.06 16.03
N GLU A 166 -9.10 -46.83 17.13
CA GLU A 166 -9.40 -48.26 17.09
C GLU A 166 -10.79 -48.45 16.48
N VAL A 167 -10.81 -48.88 15.22
CA VAL A 167 -12.00 -49.44 14.62
C VAL A 167 -11.99 -50.92 14.99
N ASN A 168 -12.85 -51.30 15.93
CA ASN A 168 -13.13 -52.70 16.26
C ASN A 168 -13.52 -53.46 14.99
N GLU A 169 -12.66 -54.37 14.53
CA GLU A 169 -13.06 -55.42 13.61
C GLU A 169 -13.97 -56.42 14.35
N PRO A 170 -15.07 -56.90 13.73
CA PRO A 170 -15.89 -57.93 14.33
C PRO A 170 -15.15 -59.27 14.29
N GLU A 171 -15.07 -59.93 15.45
CA GLU A 171 -14.56 -61.29 15.61
C GLU A 171 -15.25 -62.27 14.64
N ILE A 172 -14.47 -62.87 13.74
CA ILE A 172 -14.88 -64.07 13.00
C ILE A 172 -14.47 -65.27 13.86
N ASN A 173 -15.46 -65.94 14.44
CA ASN A 173 -15.31 -67.24 15.07
C ASN A 173 -14.97 -68.29 13.99
N ASP A 174 -13.78 -68.87 14.09
CA ASP A 174 -13.43 -70.13 13.42
C ASP A 174 -14.12 -71.29 14.15
N ASP A 175 -15.19 -71.83 13.56
CA ASP A 175 -15.73 -73.15 13.90
C ASP A 175 -15.34 -74.15 12.79
N PRO A 176 -14.42 -75.10 13.06
CA PRO A 176 -14.01 -76.10 12.09
C PRO A 176 -14.87 -77.34 12.25
N ASN A 177 -16.13 -77.30 11.78
CA ASN A 177 -16.93 -78.50 11.52
C ASN A 177 -18.23 -78.15 10.76
N GLN A 178 -18.22 -78.28 9.43
CA GLN A 178 -19.30 -79.01 8.73
C GLN A 178 -18.96 -79.26 7.26
N THR A 179 -18.97 -80.54 6.95
CA THR A 179 -18.90 -81.20 5.64
C THR A 179 -20.13 -80.95 4.76
N ASP A 180 -19.88 -81.01 3.45
CA ASP A 180 -20.77 -81.43 2.35
C ASP A 180 -22.08 -80.67 2.12
N HIS A 181 -22.20 -80.02 0.95
CA HIS A 181 -23.12 -80.51 -0.08
C HIS A 181 -22.83 -79.91 -1.47
N VAL A 182 -22.69 -80.85 -2.40
CA VAL A 182 -22.69 -80.78 -3.86
C VAL A 182 -23.89 -79.99 -4.40
N LEU A 183 -23.67 -79.21 -5.48
CA LEU A 183 -24.57 -79.15 -6.64
C LEU A 183 -23.82 -78.61 -7.87
N GLU A 184 -23.63 -79.52 -8.82
CA GLU A 184 -23.21 -79.30 -10.21
C GLU A 184 -24.24 -78.43 -10.95
N ASN A 185 -23.81 -77.61 -11.92
CA ASN A 185 -23.91 -78.00 -13.33
C ASN A 185 -23.52 -76.91 -14.34
N ASN A 186 -22.91 -77.42 -15.41
CA ASN A 186 -22.93 -76.98 -16.81
C ASN A 186 -21.86 -76.01 -17.35
N THR A 187 -20.73 -76.64 -17.71
CA THR A 187 -20.12 -76.71 -19.05
C THR A 187 -20.55 -75.70 -20.12
N GLU A 188 -19.55 -75.06 -20.73
CA GLU A 188 -19.27 -75.18 -22.16
C GLU A 188 -17.75 -75.11 -22.40
N ILE A 189 -17.25 -76.07 -23.18
CA ILE A 189 -15.86 -76.31 -23.60
C ILE A 189 -15.83 -76.05 -25.10
N GLU A 190 -14.77 -75.41 -25.61
CA GLU A 190 -14.09 -75.63 -26.90
C GLU A 190 -12.98 -74.56 -27.00
N THR A 191 -11.72 -74.78 -27.38
CA THR A 191 -10.95 -75.93 -27.88
C THR A 191 -9.45 -75.68 -27.59
N LEU A 192 -8.69 -76.77 -27.52
CA LEU A 192 -7.25 -76.85 -27.33
C LEU A 192 -6.47 -76.58 -28.63
N ASP A 193 -5.34 -75.89 -28.50
CA ASP A 193 -4.15 -76.13 -29.34
C ASP A 193 -2.88 -76.00 -28.47
N SER A 194 -1.90 -76.88 -28.68
CA SER A 194 -0.64 -77.02 -27.90
C SER A 194 0.54 -77.20 -28.88
N PRO A 195 1.82 -77.20 -28.44
CA PRO A 195 2.56 -76.17 -27.72
C PRO A 195 3.89 -75.83 -28.46
N SER A 196 4.56 -74.73 -28.13
CA SER A 196 6.00 -74.55 -28.42
C SER A 196 6.69 -73.70 -27.34
N PRO A 197 8.01 -73.91 -27.09
CA PRO A 197 8.56 -73.85 -25.73
C PRO A 197 9.29 -72.54 -25.41
N LYS A 198 9.21 -72.16 -24.13
CA LYS A 198 10.21 -71.42 -23.33
C LYS A 198 10.65 -70.05 -23.83
N ALA A 199 10.12 -69.02 -23.17
CA ALA A 199 10.94 -68.02 -22.50
C ALA A 199 10.17 -67.49 -21.29
N THR A 200 10.34 -68.13 -20.13
CA THR A 200 9.79 -67.65 -18.87
C THR A 200 10.57 -66.40 -18.47
N LYS A 201 10.11 -65.23 -18.94
CA LYS A 201 10.47 -63.96 -18.32
C LYS A 201 9.68 -63.93 -17.02
N ILE A 202 10.33 -64.25 -15.91
CA ILE A 202 9.78 -63.95 -14.59
C ILE A 202 9.80 -62.43 -14.47
N THR A 203 8.76 -61.78 -14.98
CA THR A 203 8.38 -60.46 -14.50
C THR A 203 7.77 -60.67 -13.14
N GLU A 204 8.54 -60.38 -12.08
CA GLU A 204 7.97 -60.05 -10.78
C GLU A 204 7.10 -58.80 -10.97
N THR A 205 5.84 -58.99 -11.38
CA THR A 205 4.81 -57.99 -11.14
C THR A 205 4.60 -57.95 -9.63
N VAL A 206 5.27 -57.01 -8.98
CA VAL A 206 4.91 -56.59 -7.62
C VAL A 206 3.44 -56.17 -7.68
N SER A 207 2.54 -57.01 -7.15
CA SER A 207 1.13 -56.67 -7.00
C SER A 207 1.05 -55.37 -6.20
N LYS A 208 0.56 -54.29 -6.83
CA LYS A 208 0.29 -53.02 -6.14
C LYS A 208 -0.67 -53.32 -4.98
N SER A 209 -0.40 -52.72 -3.82
CA SER A 209 -1.31 -52.83 -2.67
C SER A 209 -2.69 -52.31 -3.05
N LYS A 210 -3.75 -53.00 -2.62
CA LYS A 210 -5.15 -52.57 -2.82
C LYS A 210 -5.40 -51.13 -2.35
N THR A 211 -4.67 -50.66 -1.34
CA THR A 211 -4.74 -49.27 -0.86
C THR A 211 -4.24 -48.28 -1.92
N ILE A 212 -3.10 -48.57 -2.56
CA ILE A 212 -2.50 -47.73 -3.61
C ILE A 212 -3.36 -47.75 -4.87
N GLU A 213 -3.89 -48.91 -5.28
CA GLU A 213 -4.79 -48.99 -6.44
C GLU A 213 -6.05 -48.12 -6.24
N LYS A 214 -6.57 -48.09 -5.01
CA LYS A 214 -7.70 -47.25 -4.65
C LYS A 214 -7.31 -45.76 -4.62
N ALA A 215 -6.14 -45.42 -4.10
CA ALA A 215 -5.60 -44.06 -4.11
C ALA A 215 -5.40 -43.55 -5.54
N ASP A 216 -4.78 -44.35 -6.41
CA ASP A 216 -4.61 -44.09 -7.85
C ASP A 216 -5.97 -43.82 -8.53
N ALA A 217 -6.97 -44.66 -8.24
CA ALA A 217 -8.31 -44.51 -8.81
C ALA A 217 -9.03 -43.24 -8.34
N TYR A 218 -8.77 -42.75 -7.13
CA TYR A 218 -9.31 -41.49 -6.60
C TYR A 218 -8.56 -40.29 -7.15
N PHE A 219 -7.22 -40.36 -7.19
CA PHE A 219 -6.38 -39.34 -7.77
C PHE A 219 -6.73 -39.07 -9.24
N ASN A 220 -6.91 -40.11 -10.05
CA ASN A 220 -7.32 -39.99 -11.46
C ASN A 220 -8.73 -39.42 -11.65
N LYS A 221 -9.56 -39.44 -10.60
CA LYS A 221 -10.88 -38.79 -10.57
C LYS A 221 -10.84 -37.38 -9.98
N MET A 222 -9.63 -36.90 -9.64
CA MET A 222 -9.38 -35.65 -8.94
C MET A 222 -10.04 -35.59 -7.55
N TRP A 223 -10.19 -36.76 -6.91
CA TRP A 223 -10.68 -36.88 -5.54
C TRP A 223 -9.48 -36.77 -4.59
N TYR A 224 -8.85 -35.60 -4.60
CA TYR A 224 -7.53 -35.42 -4.01
C TYR A 224 -7.53 -35.55 -2.49
N ALA A 225 -8.61 -35.13 -1.80
CA ALA A 225 -8.72 -35.29 -0.36
C ALA A 225 -8.65 -36.78 0.05
N GLU A 226 -9.51 -37.63 -0.54
CA GLU A 226 -9.48 -39.05 -0.22
C GLU A 226 -8.26 -39.79 -0.81
N ALA A 227 -7.69 -39.30 -1.91
CA ALA A 227 -6.46 -39.86 -2.47
C ALA A 227 -5.27 -39.61 -1.53
N ALA A 228 -5.12 -38.39 -1.03
CA ALA A 228 -4.06 -38.00 -0.09
C ALA A 228 -4.09 -38.91 1.15
N ASP A 229 -5.25 -39.05 1.80
CA ASP A 229 -5.43 -39.92 2.97
C ASP A 229 -4.99 -41.36 2.70
N LEU A 230 -5.33 -41.92 1.54
CA LEU A 230 -4.99 -43.30 1.19
C LEU A 230 -3.51 -43.46 0.84
N TYR A 231 -2.89 -42.47 0.21
CA TYR A 231 -1.44 -42.48 0.01
C TYR A 231 -0.70 -42.40 1.34
N GLU A 232 -1.08 -41.51 2.24
CA GLU A 232 -0.46 -41.42 3.57
C GLU A 232 -0.59 -42.72 4.35
N GLN A 233 -1.78 -43.34 4.35
CA GLN A 233 -1.99 -44.66 4.97
C GLN A 233 -1.11 -45.75 4.36
N ALA A 234 -0.85 -45.70 3.05
CA ALA A 234 0.04 -46.65 2.40
C ALA A 234 1.51 -46.38 2.74
N LEU A 235 1.94 -45.11 2.72
CA LEU A 235 3.29 -44.67 3.02
C LEU A 235 3.66 -44.95 4.49
N ALA A 236 2.71 -44.82 5.42
CA ALA A 236 2.89 -45.17 6.83
C ALA A 236 3.23 -46.66 7.07
N LYS A 237 2.98 -47.55 6.11
CA LYS A 237 3.32 -48.99 6.20
C LYS A 237 4.78 -49.31 5.88
N GLY A 238 5.61 -48.29 5.65
CA GLY A 238 7.07 -48.39 5.57
C GLY A 238 7.67 -48.16 4.17
N ALA A 239 9.01 -48.12 4.13
CA ALA A 239 9.81 -47.67 2.99
C ALA A 239 9.51 -48.38 1.65
N LYS A 240 9.00 -49.61 1.66
CA LYS A 240 8.59 -50.31 0.42
C LYS A 240 7.52 -49.59 -0.40
N PHE A 241 6.77 -48.67 0.23
CA PHE A 241 5.74 -47.87 -0.43
C PHE A 241 6.25 -46.52 -0.92
N TYR A 242 7.49 -46.14 -0.58
CA TYR A 242 8.12 -44.87 -0.96
C TYR A 242 8.61 -44.95 -2.41
N THR A 243 7.73 -45.33 -3.33
CA THR A 243 8.02 -45.25 -4.76
C THR A 243 7.87 -43.81 -5.22
N ARG A 244 8.61 -43.42 -6.26
CA ARG A 244 8.51 -42.09 -6.87
C ARG A 244 7.07 -41.69 -7.20
N ASP A 245 6.30 -42.60 -7.79
CA ASP A 245 4.90 -42.40 -8.18
C ASP A 245 3.99 -42.13 -6.97
N ASN A 246 4.12 -42.93 -5.89
CA ASN A 246 3.28 -42.77 -4.71
C ASN A 246 3.60 -41.47 -3.96
N LEU A 247 4.88 -41.14 -3.81
CA LEU A 247 5.32 -39.91 -3.14
C LEU A 247 4.88 -38.67 -3.92
N GLN A 248 5.07 -38.68 -5.24
CA GLN A 248 4.61 -37.59 -6.10
C GLN A 248 3.10 -37.40 -5.99
N LYS A 249 2.30 -38.46 -6.11
CA LYS A 249 0.84 -38.34 -6.04
C LYS A 249 0.33 -37.96 -4.65
N ALA A 250 1.01 -38.37 -3.58
CA ALA A 250 0.73 -37.89 -2.24
C ALA A 250 0.96 -36.37 -2.13
N ALA A 251 2.12 -35.91 -2.60
CA ALA A 251 2.48 -34.49 -2.60
C ALA A 251 1.54 -33.66 -3.48
N ASP A 252 1.24 -34.12 -4.69
CA ASP A 252 0.32 -33.49 -5.65
C ASP A 252 -1.10 -33.40 -5.06
N ALA A 253 -1.60 -34.45 -4.43
CA ALA A 253 -2.95 -34.45 -3.86
C ALA A 253 -3.11 -33.39 -2.75
N HIS A 254 -2.09 -33.22 -1.91
CA HIS A 254 -2.05 -32.15 -0.93
C HIS A 254 -1.89 -30.77 -1.56
N TYR A 255 -1.00 -30.64 -2.55
CA TYR A 255 -0.76 -29.41 -3.29
C TYR A 255 -2.04 -28.88 -3.95
N PHE A 256 -2.81 -29.75 -4.62
CA PHE A 256 -4.08 -29.38 -5.27
C PHE A 256 -5.22 -29.06 -4.30
N ASN A 257 -5.05 -29.36 -3.01
CA ASN A 257 -5.94 -28.98 -1.92
C ASN A 257 -5.34 -27.90 -1.03
N THR A 258 -4.33 -27.18 -1.52
CA THR A 258 -3.66 -26.04 -0.85
C THR A 258 -3.08 -26.36 0.54
N ASP A 259 -2.95 -27.64 0.91
CA ASP A 259 -2.22 -28.09 2.09
C ASP A 259 -0.72 -28.06 1.78
N MET A 260 -0.19 -26.84 1.77
CA MET A 260 1.21 -26.58 1.43
C MET A 260 2.18 -27.21 2.42
N GLU A 261 1.78 -27.43 3.67
CA GLU A 261 2.62 -28.06 4.69
C GLU A 261 2.80 -29.55 4.38
N LYS A 262 1.70 -30.28 4.15
CA LYS A 262 1.78 -31.69 3.76
C LYS A 262 2.39 -31.88 2.38
N ALA A 263 2.08 -31.00 1.42
CA ALA A 263 2.69 -31.03 0.10
C ALA A 263 4.22 -30.90 0.20
N TYR A 264 4.69 -29.90 0.95
CA TYR A 264 6.12 -29.71 1.23
C TYR A 264 6.75 -30.95 1.86
N GLN A 265 6.12 -31.57 2.86
CA GLN A 265 6.65 -32.77 3.52
C GLN A 265 6.87 -33.90 2.51
N TRP A 266 5.86 -34.21 1.68
CA TRP A 266 5.97 -35.29 0.71
C TRP A 266 6.87 -34.98 -0.47
N TYR A 267 6.93 -33.72 -0.92
CA TYR A 267 7.91 -33.29 -1.92
C TYR A 267 9.34 -33.35 -1.39
N ASN A 268 9.56 -33.04 -0.11
CA ASN A 268 10.86 -33.19 0.52
C ASN A 268 11.30 -34.66 0.49
N VAL A 269 10.44 -35.58 0.91
CA VAL A 269 10.73 -37.03 0.86
C VAL A 269 10.96 -37.48 -0.58
N LEU A 270 10.17 -36.99 -1.55
CA LEU A 270 10.40 -37.26 -2.97
C LEU A 270 11.78 -36.75 -3.44
N TYR A 271 12.19 -35.57 -3.00
CA TYR A 271 13.50 -34.99 -3.34
C TYR A 271 14.66 -35.79 -2.74
N GLU A 272 14.57 -36.16 -1.46
CA GLU A 272 15.60 -36.96 -0.78
C GLU A 272 15.80 -38.34 -1.42
N ASN A 273 14.71 -38.97 -1.89
CA ASN A 273 14.77 -40.31 -2.46
C ASN A 273 15.01 -40.31 -3.98
N TYR A 274 14.51 -39.29 -4.70
CA TYR A 274 14.41 -39.28 -6.17
C TYR A 274 14.75 -37.93 -6.81
N GLY A 275 15.48 -37.03 -6.14
CA GLY A 275 15.75 -35.66 -6.62
C GLY A 275 16.32 -35.56 -8.05
N LYS A 276 17.14 -36.54 -8.48
CA LYS A 276 17.66 -36.65 -9.86
C LYS A 276 16.57 -36.77 -10.90
N GLU A 277 15.52 -37.52 -10.58
CA GLU A 277 14.43 -37.88 -11.47
C GLU A 277 13.22 -36.95 -11.35
N MET A 278 13.25 -35.96 -10.44
CA MET A 278 12.17 -35.00 -10.31
C MET A 278 12.02 -34.18 -11.59
N SER A 279 10.80 -34.12 -12.09
CA SER A 279 10.41 -33.24 -13.19
C SER A 279 10.50 -31.77 -12.77
N GLU A 280 10.56 -30.88 -13.77
CA GLU A 280 10.48 -29.44 -13.58
C GLU A 280 9.20 -29.03 -12.84
N ASP A 281 8.05 -29.60 -13.21
CA ASP A 281 6.78 -29.33 -12.52
C ASP A 281 6.82 -29.77 -11.04
N ASN A 282 7.45 -30.89 -10.71
CA ASN A 282 7.63 -31.30 -9.30
C ASN A 282 8.58 -30.34 -8.55
N MET A 283 9.65 -29.88 -9.19
CA MET A 283 10.57 -28.91 -8.58
C MET A 283 9.87 -27.58 -8.32
N PHE A 284 9.07 -27.10 -9.28
CA PHE A 284 8.26 -25.90 -9.13
C PHE A 284 7.26 -26.04 -7.98
N LYS A 285 6.44 -27.11 -7.96
CA LYS A 285 5.45 -27.33 -6.89
C LYS A 285 6.10 -27.50 -5.53
N TYR A 286 7.29 -28.09 -5.48
CA TYR A 286 8.05 -28.18 -4.24
C TYR A 286 8.55 -26.81 -3.77
N ALA A 287 9.13 -25.99 -4.66
CA ALA A 287 9.54 -24.64 -4.34
C ALA A 287 8.35 -23.76 -3.91
N HIS A 288 7.21 -23.94 -4.57
CA HIS A 288 5.96 -23.28 -4.26
C HIS A 288 5.41 -23.68 -2.89
N SER A 289 5.44 -24.97 -2.55
CA SER A 289 5.08 -25.47 -1.20
C SER A 289 6.03 -24.93 -0.12
N LEU A 290 7.33 -24.79 -0.43
CA LEU A 290 8.31 -24.15 0.46
C LEU A 290 7.97 -22.68 0.72
N LYS A 291 7.61 -21.89 -0.32
CA LYS A 291 7.08 -20.53 -0.16
C LYS A 291 5.82 -20.53 0.71
N GLY A 292 4.89 -21.45 0.42
CA GLY A 292 3.65 -21.72 1.15
C GLY A 292 3.81 -21.93 2.66
N THR A 293 5.02 -22.30 3.10
CA THR A 293 5.38 -22.59 4.49
C THR A 293 6.45 -21.62 5.04
N GLY A 294 6.70 -20.51 4.33
CA GLY A 294 7.64 -19.47 4.75
C GLY A 294 9.13 -19.81 4.55
N LYS A 295 9.46 -20.94 3.93
CA LYS A 295 10.83 -21.44 3.73
C LYS A 295 11.50 -20.83 2.48
N TYR A 296 11.53 -19.50 2.41
CA TYR A 296 11.94 -18.73 1.22
C TYR A 296 13.37 -18.99 0.76
N GLY A 297 14.34 -19.13 1.68
CA GLY A 297 15.74 -19.41 1.32
C GLY A 297 15.89 -20.70 0.52
N ARG A 298 15.20 -21.76 0.97
CA ARG A 298 15.20 -23.07 0.29
C ARG A 298 14.42 -23.04 -1.02
N ALA A 299 13.29 -22.32 -1.05
CA ALA A 299 12.52 -22.11 -2.28
C ALA A 299 13.36 -21.41 -3.36
N LYS A 300 14.10 -20.35 -3.00
CA LYS A 300 15.02 -19.63 -3.88
C LYS A 300 16.08 -20.56 -4.49
N ARG A 301 16.74 -21.37 -3.67
CA ARG A 301 17.72 -22.37 -4.12
C ARG A 301 17.12 -23.39 -5.09
N LEU A 302 15.92 -23.87 -4.81
CA LEU A 302 15.23 -24.82 -5.67
C LEU A 302 14.78 -24.18 -6.99
N MET A 303 14.38 -22.90 -6.99
CA MET A 303 14.06 -22.17 -8.22
C MET A 303 15.29 -21.92 -9.10
N ARG A 304 16.47 -21.65 -8.52
CA ARG A 304 17.73 -21.61 -9.29
C ARG A 304 18.03 -22.96 -9.97
N LEU A 305 17.58 -24.07 -9.37
CA LEU A 305 17.72 -25.41 -9.96
C LEU A 305 16.71 -25.68 -11.06
N TYR A 306 15.48 -25.22 -10.86
CA TYR A 306 14.44 -25.25 -11.88
C TYR A 306 14.87 -24.51 -13.15
N ASN A 307 15.30 -23.24 -13.03
CA ASN A 307 15.72 -22.43 -14.19
C ASN A 307 16.90 -23.07 -14.95
N ARG A 308 17.86 -23.67 -14.24
CA ARG A 308 19.01 -24.36 -14.87
C ARG A 308 18.60 -25.58 -15.71
N LYS A 309 17.57 -26.31 -15.28
CA LYS A 309 17.04 -27.46 -16.05
C LYS A 309 16.31 -26.97 -17.30
N GLU A 310 15.54 -25.91 -17.16
CA GLU A 310 14.79 -25.28 -18.25
C GLU A 310 15.73 -24.78 -19.38
N ASP A 311 16.84 -24.13 -19.01
CA ASP A 311 17.80 -23.57 -19.97
C ASP A 311 18.76 -24.62 -20.58
N ASN A 312 18.71 -25.89 -20.16
CA ASN A 312 19.68 -26.94 -20.52
C ASN A 312 21.16 -26.59 -20.25
N GLU A 313 21.45 -25.60 -19.41
CA GLU A 313 22.80 -25.19 -19.02
C GLU A 313 23.27 -25.98 -17.80
N LEU A 314 23.90 -27.14 -18.04
CA LEU A 314 24.49 -27.96 -16.98
C LEU A 314 25.92 -27.55 -16.59
N ASP A 315 26.56 -26.59 -17.28
CA ASP A 315 28.02 -26.44 -17.28
C ASP A 315 28.61 -25.12 -16.71
N GLU A 316 27.84 -24.14 -16.21
CA GLU A 316 28.43 -22.97 -15.54
C GLU A 316 28.27 -22.99 -14.01
N VAL A 317 29.36 -23.42 -13.35
CA VAL A 317 29.48 -23.74 -11.92
C VAL A 317 29.55 -22.51 -10.98
N ASN A 318 29.45 -21.27 -11.46
CA ASN A 318 29.88 -20.11 -10.66
C ASN A 318 28.89 -18.97 -10.46
N ASN A 319 27.63 -19.04 -10.92
CA ASN A 319 26.74 -17.91 -10.74
C ASN A 319 26.06 -17.94 -9.35
N THR A 320 26.81 -17.47 -8.35
CA THR A 320 26.31 -17.15 -6.99
C THR A 320 25.54 -15.83 -6.95
N GLU A 321 25.35 -15.16 -8.09
CA GLU A 321 24.61 -13.90 -8.14
C GLU A 321 23.11 -14.16 -7.98
N MET A 322 22.45 -13.25 -7.26
CA MET A 322 21.00 -13.30 -7.09
C MET A 322 20.33 -13.11 -8.45
N THR A 323 19.33 -13.94 -8.76
CA THR A 323 18.52 -13.72 -9.97
C THR A 323 17.65 -12.47 -9.81
N ALA A 324 17.18 -11.90 -10.92
CA ALA A 324 16.25 -10.77 -10.89
C ALA A 324 15.01 -11.07 -10.03
N ASN A 325 14.45 -12.29 -10.14
CA ASN A 325 13.31 -12.72 -9.34
C ASN A 325 13.63 -12.79 -7.84
N GLU A 326 14.85 -13.15 -7.47
CA GLU A 326 15.27 -13.16 -6.06
C GLU A 326 15.39 -11.75 -5.48
N ILE A 327 15.90 -10.80 -6.28
CA ILE A 327 15.97 -9.39 -5.89
C ILE A 327 14.56 -8.81 -5.70
N VAL A 328 13.66 -9.09 -6.64
CA VAL A 328 12.26 -8.66 -6.56
C VAL A 328 11.58 -9.29 -5.34
N LEU A 329 11.74 -10.60 -5.12
CA LEU A 329 11.18 -11.29 -3.97
C LEU A 329 11.69 -10.70 -2.65
N ASP A 330 12.99 -10.48 -2.50
CA ASP A 330 13.57 -9.92 -1.28
C ASP A 330 13.08 -8.47 -1.05
N ALA A 331 12.87 -7.69 -2.11
CA ALA A 331 12.26 -6.35 -2.03
C ALA A 331 10.79 -6.41 -1.58
N ILE A 332 9.99 -7.35 -2.10
CA ILE A 332 8.60 -7.57 -1.66
C ILE A 332 8.58 -8.03 -0.20
N MET A 333 9.47 -8.94 0.19
CA MET A 333 9.54 -9.44 1.57
C MET A 333 9.93 -8.38 2.59
N GLY A 334 10.79 -7.44 2.19
CA GLY A 334 11.32 -6.34 3.01
C GLY A 334 10.48 -5.06 2.97
N SER A 335 9.41 -5.01 2.17
CA SER A 335 8.47 -3.89 2.13
C SER A 335 7.12 -4.28 2.73
N GLU A 336 6.55 -3.36 3.51
CA GLU A 336 5.21 -3.51 4.07
C GLU A 336 4.45 -2.21 3.82
N GLN A 337 3.30 -2.34 3.17
CA GLN A 337 2.40 -1.24 2.87
C GLN A 337 1.48 -1.01 4.06
N ASP A 338 1.06 0.22 4.26
CA ASP A 338 0.11 0.56 5.31
C ASP A 338 -1.30 0.18 4.81
N PHE A 339 -1.81 -0.97 5.23
CA PHE A 339 -3.18 -1.42 4.98
C PHE A 339 -3.80 -1.92 6.28
N GLU A 340 -4.99 -1.45 6.59
CA GLU A 340 -5.79 -2.03 7.68
C GLU A 340 -6.56 -3.24 7.14
N ILE A 341 -6.18 -4.45 7.52
CA ILE A 341 -6.84 -5.70 7.10
C ILE A 341 -7.67 -6.29 8.26
N LYS A 342 -8.86 -6.79 7.94
CA LYS A 342 -9.76 -7.42 8.91
C LYS A 342 -10.43 -8.66 8.34
N ASN A 343 -10.41 -9.76 9.09
CA ASN A 343 -11.17 -10.98 8.75
C ASN A 343 -12.68 -10.76 8.96
N MET A 344 -13.51 -11.21 8.03
CA MET A 344 -14.94 -10.90 8.02
C MET A 344 -15.77 -11.81 8.93
N SER A 345 -16.81 -11.25 9.55
CA SER A 345 -17.74 -12.01 10.40
C SER A 345 -18.48 -13.11 9.65
N VAL A 346 -18.71 -12.92 8.35
CA VAL A 346 -19.43 -13.85 7.48
C VAL A 346 -18.71 -15.18 7.22
N ASN A 347 -17.38 -15.17 7.31
CA ASN A 347 -16.55 -16.34 7.05
C ASN A 347 -16.96 -17.53 7.93
N THR A 348 -16.90 -18.71 7.32
CA THR A 348 -17.27 -19.99 7.92
C THR A 348 -16.01 -20.83 8.18
N LYS A 349 -16.19 -22.11 8.49
CA LYS A 349 -15.09 -23.07 8.61
C LYS A 349 -14.70 -23.72 7.27
N TYR A 350 -15.35 -23.30 6.19
CA TYR A 350 -15.17 -23.78 4.82
C TYR A 350 -14.64 -22.63 3.97
N SER A 351 -14.48 -22.83 2.65
CA SER A 351 -14.10 -21.74 1.75
C SER A 351 -15.21 -20.70 1.56
N ASP A 352 -14.85 -19.43 1.78
CA ASP A 352 -15.63 -18.22 1.54
C ASP A 352 -14.76 -17.22 0.76
N PHE A 353 -15.10 -16.93 -0.50
CA PHE A 353 -14.21 -16.17 -1.38
C PHE A 353 -14.93 -15.47 -2.55
N SER A 354 -14.16 -14.77 -3.38
CA SER A 354 -14.62 -14.03 -4.55
C SER A 354 -15.76 -13.06 -4.24
N PRO A 355 -15.54 -12.09 -3.33
CA PRO A 355 -16.49 -11.01 -3.12
C PRO A 355 -16.63 -10.20 -4.42
N MET A 356 -17.82 -9.65 -4.66
CA MET A 356 -18.11 -8.67 -5.69
C MET A 356 -19.15 -7.68 -5.17
N PHE A 357 -18.94 -6.39 -5.41
CA PHE A 357 -19.94 -5.36 -5.13
C PHE A 357 -21.17 -5.59 -6.01
N LEU A 358 -22.31 -5.83 -5.38
CA LEU A 358 -23.59 -5.74 -6.07
C LEU A 358 -24.00 -4.26 -6.16
N ASP A 359 -23.82 -3.50 -5.08
CA ASP A 359 -24.02 -2.06 -5.04
C ASP A 359 -23.22 -1.46 -3.87
N SER A 360 -23.43 -0.18 -3.56
CA SER A 360 -22.75 0.52 -2.46
C SER A 360 -22.99 -0.06 -1.05
N SER A 361 -23.94 -0.98 -0.90
CA SER A 361 -24.39 -1.54 0.38
C SER A 361 -24.30 -3.06 0.46
N GLN A 362 -24.11 -3.77 -0.66
CA GLN A 362 -24.17 -5.23 -0.70
C GLN A 362 -22.97 -5.86 -1.40
N ILE A 363 -22.49 -6.98 -0.85
CA ILE A 363 -21.50 -7.88 -1.46
C ILE A 363 -22.18 -9.20 -1.81
N VAL A 364 -21.88 -9.73 -3.00
CA VAL A 364 -22.13 -11.13 -3.35
C VAL A 364 -20.82 -11.89 -3.32
N PHE A 365 -20.81 -13.10 -2.75
CA PHE A 365 -19.61 -13.91 -2.60
C PHE A 365 -19.94 -15.40 -2.73
N SER A 366 -18.91 -16.22 -2.91
CA SER A 366 -19.01 -17.67 -3.06
C SER A 366 -18.74 -18.33 -1.71
N SER A 367 -19.54 -19.31 -1.30
CA SER A 367 -19.37 -19.98 -0.02
C SER A 367 -19.69 -21.47 -0.09
N ALA A 368 -18.84 -22.28 0.54
CA ALA A 368 -19.06 -23.71 0.76
C ALA A 368 -19.84 -23.98 2.06
N LYS A 369 -20.48 -22.95 2.64
CA LYS A 369 -21.41 -23.11 3.77
C LYS A 369 -22.49 -24.14 3.44
N ASP A 370 -22.58 -25.17 4.28
CA ASP A 370 -23.60 -26.21 4.11
C ASP A 370 -24.99 -25.58 4.08
N SER A 371 -25.68 -25.93 3.02
CA SER A 371 -26.84 -25.25 2.52
C SER A 371 -28.07 -26.19 2.55
N SER A 372 -27.88 -27.43 3.05
CA SER A 372 -28.85 -28.52 3.13
C SER A 372 -29.35 -28.77 4.56
N ILE A 373 -30.66 -29.01 4.72
CA ILE A 373 -31.29 -29.31 6.02
C ILE A 373 -31.25 -30.82 6.33
N PHE A 374 -31.12 -31.68 5.31
CA PHE A 374 -31.28 -33.14 5.46
C PHE A 374 -29.98 -33.94 5.23
N LYS A 375 -29.20 -33.57 4.21
CA LYS A 375 -27.94 -34.25 3.87
C LYS A 375 -27.01 -33.32 3.11
N THR A 376 -25.84 -33.06 3.68
CA THR A 376 -24.76 -32.32 3.05
C THR A 376 -24.21 -33.11 1.87
N ARG A 377 -24.15 -32.49 0.69
CA ARG A 377 -23.46 -33.05 -0.46
C ARG A 377 -22.05 -32.49 -0.50
N LYS A 378 -21.07 -33.34 -0.27
CA LYS A 378 -19.66 -32.97 -0.35
C LYS A 378 -19.12 -33.13 -1.76
N TYR A 379 -18.38 -32.14 -2.20
CA TYR A 379 -17.53 -32.18 -3.36
C TYR A 379 -16.29 -33.02 -3.06
N LYS A 380 -15.88 -33.84 -4.02
CA LYS A 380 -14.87 -34.88 -3.78
C LYS A 380 -13.43 -34.41 -3.93
N TRP A 381 -13.21 -33.23 -4.48
CA TRP A 381 -11.87 -32.67 -4.59
C TRP A 381 -11.30 -32.34 -3.20
N ASN A 382 -12.06 -31.57 -2.42
CA ASN A 382 -11.64 -30.99 -1.13
C ASN A 382 -12.51 -31.44 0.07
N ASP A 383 -13.43 -32.37 -0.12
CA ASP A 383 -14.38 -32.87 0.90
C ASP A 383 -15.25 -31.78 1.59
N GLN A 384 -15.46 -30.65 0.92
CA GLN A 384 -16.33 -29.55 1.37
C GLN A 384 -17.69 -29.55 0.66
N PRO A 385 -18.73 -28.86 1.18
CA PRO A 385 -19.99 -28.70 0.44
C PRO A 385 -19.81 -27.99 -0.91
N PHE A 386 -20.77 -28.17 -1.82
CA PHE A 386 -20.79 -27.42 -3.09
C PHE A 386 -20.97 -25.92 -2.83
N LEU A 387 -20.28 -25.11 -3.64
CA LEU A 387 -20.30 -23.65 -3.56
C LEU A 387 -21.66 -23.12 -4.02
N ASP A 388 -22.24 -22.24 -3.21
CA ASP A 388 -23.42 -21.45 -3.53
C ASP A 388 -23.02 -19.96 -3.52
N LEU A 389 -23.71 -19.11 -4.30
CA LEU A 389 -23.60 -17.66 -4.14
C LEU A 389 -24.44 -17.17 -2.96
N TYR A 390 -23.87 -16.28 -2.16
CA TYR A 390 -24.51 -15.60 -1.04
C TYR A 390 -24.43 -14.09 -1.19
N VAL A 391 -25.36 -13.37 -0.60
CA VAL A 391 -25.35 -11.90 -0.51
C VAL A 391 -25.37 -11.47 0.95
N ALA A 392 -24.54 -10.48 1.29
CA ALA A 392 -24.41 -9.90 2.61
C ALA A 392 -24.48 -8.36 2.55
N GLN A 393 -24.88 -7.75 3.66
CA GLN A 393 -24.91 -6.30 3.83
C GLN A 393 -23.57 -5.79 4.36
N ILE A 394 -23.08 -4.70 3.78
CA ILE A 394 -21.87 -3.99 4.22
C ILE A 394 -22.24 -3.07 5.38
N ASN A 395 -21.60 -3.27 6.53
CA ASN A 395 -21.67 -2.32 7.62
C ASN A 395 -20.74 -1.13 7.34
N LYS A 396 -21.29 0.05 7.03
CA LYS A 396 -20.50 1.23 6.60
C LYS A 396 -19.43 1.70 7.59
N GLU A 397 -19.68 1.55 8.90
CA GLU A 397 -18.76 1.97 9.95
C GLU A 397 -17.61 0.98 10.11
N SER A 398 -17.93 -0.30 10.27
CA SER A 398 -16.96 -1.34 10.62
C SER A 398 -16.39 -2.13 9.43
N GLN A 399 -16.89 -1.87 8.22
CA GLN A 399 -16.64 -2.61 6.97
C GLN A 399 -16.96 -4.11 7.02
N ASP A 400 -17.61 -4.56 8.09
CA ASP A 400 -17.95 -5.96 8.28
C ASP A 400 -19.14 -6.38 7.42
N LEU A 401 -19.23 -7.67 7.11
CA LEU A 401 -20.32 -8.27 6.34
C LEU A 401 -21.31 -8.98 7.27
N LYS A 402 -22.60 -8.63 7.16
CA LYS A 402 -23.68 -9.16 8.01
C LYS A 402 -24.85 -9.70 7.20
N ASP A 403 -25.68 -10.50 7.88
CA ASP A 403 -26.95 -11.02 7.39
C ASP A 403 -26.85 -11.77 6.05
N ALA A 404 -25.81 -12.59 5.92
CA ALA A 404 -25.57 -13.36 4.71
C ALA A 404 -26.66 -14.40 4.46
N ILE A 405 -27.29 -14.31 3.29
CA ILE A 405 -28.33 -15.23 2.81
C ILE A 405 -28.00 -15.73 1.41
N LYS A 406 -28.58 -16.86 1.01
CA LYS A 406 -28.42 -17.39 -0.35
C LYS A 406 -28.88 -16.36 -1.37
N PHE A 407 -28.07 -16.16 -2.41
CA PHE A 407 -28.28 -15.10 -3.37
C PHE A 407 -29.57 -15.26 -4.19
N SER A 408 -29.78 -16.42 -4.82
CA SER A 408 -31.01 -16.69 -5.57
C SER A 408 -31.24 -18.18 -5.77
N LYS A 409 -32.49 -18.62 -5.62
CA LYS A 409 -32.91 -20.02 -5.87
C LYS A 409 -32.90 -20.41 -7.35
N LYS A 410 -32.95 -19.43 -8.28
CA LYS A 410 -32.85 -19.67 -9.72
C LYS A 410 -31.40 -19.75 -10.19
N ILE A 411 -30.48 -19.20 -9.39
CA ILE A 411 -29.05 -19.13 -9.72
C ILE A 411 -28.29 -20.24 -9.02
N ASN A 412 -28.51 -20.45 -7.72
CA ASN A 412 -27.86 -21.54 -7.03
C ASN A 412 -28.47 -22.87 -7.47
N THR A 413 -27.61 -23.79 -7.90
CA THR A 413 -28.01 -25.12 -8.31
C THR A 413 -27.56 -26.15 -7.27
N LYS A 414 -27.32 -27.38 -7.73
CA LYS A 414 -26.83 -28.47 -6.88
C LYS A 414 -25.33 -28.73 -7.13
N TYR A 415 -24.68 -27.87 -7.89
CA TYR A 415 -23.28 -27.87 -8.28
C TYR A 415 -22.68 -26.50 -7.94
N HIS A 416 -21.40 -26.28 -8.24
CA HIS A 416 -20.75 -25.03 -7.86
C HIS A 416 -21.28 -23.85 -8.69
N GLU A 417 -21.63 -22.78 -7.98
CA GLU A 417 -21.64 -21.42 -8.49
C GLU A 417 -20.61 -20.58 -7.72
N ALA A 418 -19.77 -19.85 -8.45
CA ALA A 418 -18.74 -19.00 -7.87
C ALA A 418 -18.43 -17.82 -8.78
N SER A 419 -17.78 -16.79 -8.22
CA SER A 419 -17.26 -15.61 -8.93
C SER A 419 -18.24 -14.93 -9.86
N VAL A 420 -18.75 -13.77 -9.44
CA VAL A 420 -19.79 -13.02 -10.15
C VAL A 420 -19.29 -11.65 -10.57
N ALA A 421 -19.79 -11.14 -11.69
CA ALA A 421 -19.69 -9.75 -12.11
C ALA A 421 -21.05 -9.20 -12.52
N PHE A 422 -21.29 -7.91 -12.25
CA PHE A 422 -22.54 -7.22 -12.54
C PHE A 422 -22.32 -6.11 -13.57
N SER A 423 -23.27 -5.93 -14.48
CA SER A 423 -23.29 -4.75 -15.35
C SER A 423 -23.43 -3.48 -14.51
N PRO A 424 -22.95 -2.32 -14.99
CA PRO A 424 -23.00 -1.07 -14.22
C PRO A 424 -24.41 -0.66 -13.78
N ASP A 425 -25.43 -1.08 -14.52
CA ASP A 425 -26.85 -0.86 -14.20
C ASP A 425 -27.48 -1.95 -13.32
N ASN A 426 -26.70 -2.95 -12.88
CA ASN A 426 -27.11 -4.11 -12.10
C ASN A 426 -28.25 -4.94 -12.71
N LYS A 427 -28.45 -4.87 -14.03
CA LYS A 427 -29.47 -5.65 -14.74
C LYS A 427 -28.96 -6.93 -15.34
N THR A 428 -27.66 -7.08 -15.52
CA THR A 428 -27.03 -8.27 -16.06
C THR A 428 -25.99 -8.77 -15.09
N MET A 429 -25.89 -10.08 -14.92
CA MET A 429 -24.79 -10.69 -14.21
C MET A 429 -24.14 -11.80 -15.01
N TYR A 430 -22.86 -12.00 -14.75
CA TYR A 430 -22.01 -13.05 -15.28
C TYR A 430 -21.42 -13.83 -14.12
N PHE A 431 -21.46 -15.16 -14.15
CA PHE A 431 -20.91 -15.95 -13.05
C PHE A 431 -20.37 -17.30 -13.53
N THR A 432 -19.48 -17.89 -12.74
CA THR A 432 -18.87 -19.19 -13.05
C THR A 432 -19.75 -20.31 -12.48
N ARG A 433 -19.97 -21.36 -13.27
CA ARG A 433 -20.71 -22.56 -12.84
C ARG A 433 -20.11 -23.81 -13.48
N ASN A 434 -20.23 -24.97 -12.83
CA ASN A 434 -20.01 -26.26 -13.49
C ASN A 434 -20.82 -26.37 -14.79
N ASN A 435 -20.23 -26.98 -15.83
CA ASN A 435 -20.90 -27.23 -17.10
C ASN A 435 -22.12 -28.15 -16.91
N TYR A 436 -23.30 -27.53 -16.80
CA TYR A 436 -24.54 -28.17 -16.34
C TYR A 436 -25.73 -27.73 -17.18
N GLY A 437 -26.51 -28.73 -17.63
CA GLY A 437 -27.86 -28.54 -18.17
C GLY A 437 -28.88 -29.30 -17.34
N LYS A 438 -29.22 -30.53 -17.76
CA LYS A 438 -30.00 -31.49 -16.94
C LYS A 438 -29.09 -32.47 -16.17
N LYS A 439 -27.87 -32.69 -16.67
CA LYS A 439 -26.80 -33.51 -16.10
C LYS A 439 -25.46 -32.78 -16.31
N LEU A 440 -24.43 -33.17 -15.56
CA LEU A 440 -23.07 -32.70 -15.82
C LEU A 440 -22.64 -33.12 -17.23
N LYS A 441 -22.11 -32.18 -18.00
CA LYS A 441 -21.47 -32.47 -19.28
C LYS A 441 -19.97 -32.61 -19.05
N ARG A 442 -19.34 -33.54 -19.74
CA ARG A 442 -17.91 -33.83 -19.60
C ARG A 442 -17.25 -33.86 -20.97
N ASP A 443 -15.97 -33.58 -20.99
CA ASP A 443 -15.12 -33.79 -22.15
C ASP A 443 -14.88 -35.29 -22.40
N LYS A 444 -13.94 -35.61 -23.31
CA LYS A 444 -13.60 -37.00 -23.66
C LYS A 444 -12.84 -37.71 -22.54
N GLU A 445 -12.20 -36.99 -21.65
CA GLU A 445 -11.42 -37.52 -20.52
C GLU A 445 -12.27 -37.70 -19.25
N GLY A 446 -13.51 -37.21 -19.28
CA GLY A 446 -14.46 -37.31 -18.16
C GLY A 446 -14.39 -36.13 -17.19
N VAL A 447 -13.68 -35.07 -17.55
CA VAL A 447 -13.54 -33.82 -16.80
C VAL A 447 -14.79 -32.96 -17.00
N ASN A 448 -15.32 -32.39 -15.92
CA ASN A 448 -16.40 -31.41 -15.99
C ASN A 448 -15.80 -30.01 -15.88
N HIS A 449 -15.67 -29.33 -17.02
CA HIS A 449 -15.14 -27.97 -17.07
C HIS A 449 -16.11 -26.95 -16.47
N LEU A 450 -15.56 -25.80 -16.09
CA LEU A 450 -16.31 -24.62 -15.66
C LEU A 450 -16.76 -23.80 -16.86
N LYS A 451 -17.87 -23.08 -16.72
CA LYS A 451 -18.41 -22.20 -17.75
C LYS A 451 -18.90 -20.89 -17.15
N ILE A 452 -18.84 -19.83 -17.94
CA ILE A 452 -19.48 -18.56 -17.62
C ILE A 452 -20.94 -18.59 -18.07
N TYR A 453 -21.84 -18.22 -17.16
CA TYR A 453 -23.26 -18.05 -17.45
C TYR A 453 -23.67 -16.59 -17.27
N LYS A 454 -24.61 -16.15 -18.10
CA LYS A 454 -25.27 -14.84 -18.05
C LYS A 454 -26.69 -14.98 -17.50
N SER A 455 -27.13 -14.05 -16.66
CA SER A 455 -28.53 -13.92 -16.26
C SER A 455 -28.94 -12.45 -16.23
N ASN A 456 -30.20 -12.17 -16.52
CA ASN A 456 -30.75 -10.82 -16.50
C ASN A 456 -31.68 -10.65 -15.31
N LYS A 457 -31.80 -9.43 -14.80
CA LYS A 457 -32.71 -9.06 -13.72
C LYS A 457 -33.99 -8.49 -14.34
N VAL A 458 -35.12 -9.12 -14.06
CA VAL A 458 -36.45 -8.64 -14.43
C VAL A 458 -37.20 -8.34 -13.13
N ASP A 459 -37.63 -7.09 -12.98
CA ASP A 459 -38.15 -6.54 -11.73
C ASP A 459 -37.13 -6.67 -10.57
N THR A 460 -37.32 -7.67 -9.71
CA THR A 460 -36.45 -7.95 -8.56
C THR A 460 -35.80 -9.33 -8.62
N GLU A 461 -36.12 -10.13 -9.62
CA GLU A 461 -35.66 -11.51 -9.73
C GLU A 461 -34.71 -11.72 -10.90
N TRP A 462 -33.71 -12.56 -10.69
CA TRP A 462 -32.84 -13.04 -11.75
C TRP A 462 -33.56 -14.09 -12.62
N THR A 463 -33.33 -14.05 -13.93
CA THR A 463 -33.84 -15.04 -14.87
C THR A 463 -33.04 -16.34 -14.80
N GLU A 464 -33.55 -17.38 -15.45
CA GLU A 464 -32.75 -18.58 -15.72
C GLU A 464 -31.45 -18.20 -16.45
N ALA A 465 -30.36 -18.84 -16.05
CA ALA A 465 -29.03 -18.51 -16.55
C ALA A 465 -28.76 -19.20 -17.89
N VAL A 466 -28.11 -18.48 -18.82
CA VAL A 466 -27.77 -18.95 -20.17
C VAL A 466 -26.25 -18.97 -20.35
N GLU A 467 -25.73 -19.99 -21.04
CA GLU A 467 -24.29 -20.08 -21.37
C GLU A 467 -23.88 -18.94 -22.32
N VAL A 468 -22.69 -18.35 -22.14
CA VAL A 468 -22.12 -17.39 -23.11
C VAL A 468 -21.56 -18.11 -24.34
N SER A 469 -21.44 -17.40 -25.47
CA SER A 469 -21.17 -17.99 -26.79
C SER A 469 -19.77 -18.59 -26.95
N PHE A 470 -18.79 -18.13 -26.16
CA PHE A 470 -17.40 -18.57 -26.21
C PHE A 470 -17.06 -19.69 -25.22
N ASN A 471 -18.07 -20.29 -24.57
CA ASN A 471 -17.86 -21.46 -23.74
C ASN A 471 -17.63 -22.72 -24.59
N SER A 472 -16.92 -23.70 -24.03
CA SER A 472 -16.78 -25.04 -24.61
C SER A 472 -17.00 -26.14 -23.58
N ASN A 473 -17.13 -27.38 -24.06
CA ASN A 473 -17.10 -28.56 -23.20
C ASN A 473 -15.67 -29.09 -23.00
N ASP A 474 -14.70 -28.60 -23.76
CA ASP A 474 -13.31 -29.12 -23.80
C ASP A 474 -12.31 -28.19 -23.07
N TYR A 475 -12.78 -27.07 -22.54
CA TYR A 475 -11.99 -26.12 -21.76
C TYR A 475 -12.89 -25.39 -20.77
N SER A 476 -12.30 -24.81 -19.75
CA SER A 476 -12.93 -24.03 -18.71
C SER A 476 -12.96 -22.55 -19.04
N THR A 477 -14.05 -21.87 -18.71
CA THR A 477 -14.11 -20.41 -18.63
C THR A 477 -14.65 -20.01 -17.27
N GLY A 478 -14.06 -18.99 -16.64
CA GLY A 478 -14.46 -18.59 -15.30
C GLY A 478 -13.96 -17.21 -14.89
N HIS A 479 -14.25 -16.87 -13.63
CA HIS A 479 -13.84 -15.63 -12.97
C HIS A 479 -14.13 -14.37 -13.81
N PRO A 480 -15.39 -14.13 -14.19
CA PRO A 480 -15.75 -12.98 -15.01
C PRO A 480 -15.52 -11.66 -14.25
N ALA A 481 -15.07 -10.65 -14.97
CA ALA A 481 -14.97 -9.26 -14.51
C ALA A 481 -15.34 -8.30 -15.63
N LEU A 482 -16.18 -7.32 -15.33
CA LEU A 482 -16.64 -6.34 -16.30
C LEU A 482 -15.82 -5.06 -16.20
N SER A 483 -15.60 -4.40 -17.34
CA SER A 483 -15.16 -3.01 -17.35
C SER A 483 -16.22 -2.10 -16.72
N PRO A 484 -15.83 -0.95 -16.13
CA PRO A 484 -16.79 -0.04 -15.49
C PRO A 484 -17.87 0.51 -16.43
N ASP A 485 -17.62 0.55 -17.74
CA ASP A 485 -18.59 0.95 -18.76
C ASP A 485 -19.47 -0.21 -19.25
N GLY A 486 -19.23 -1.44 -18.78
CA GLY A 486 -19.96 -2.65 -19.13
C GLY A 486 -19.73 -3.15 -20.56
N LYS A 487 -18.73 -2.62 -21.27
CA LYS A 487 -18.47 -2.97 -22.68
C LYS A 487 -17.45 -4.08 -22.88
N GLN A 488 -16.68 -4.43 -21.86
CA GLN A 488 -15.68 -5.49 -21.95
C GLN A 488 -15.86 -6.48 -20.79
N LEU A 489 -15.74 -7.76 -21.11
CA LEU A 489 -15.75 -8.86 -20.16
C LEU A 489 -14.39 -9.53 -20.16
N TYR A 490 -13.66 -9.36 -19.08
CA TYR A 490 -12.44 -10.09 -18.75
C TYR A 490 -12.82 -11.41 -18.08
N PHE A 491 -12.07 -12.45 -18.35
CA PHE A 491 -12.30 -13.77 -17.77
C PHE A 491 -11.05 -14.63 -17.89
N VAL A 492 -11.02 -15.77 -17.19
CA VAL A 492 -9.90 -16.71 -17.27
C VAL A 492 -10.29 -17.98 -18.00
N SER A 493 -9.32 -18.58 -18.69
CA SER A 493 -9.54 -19.78 -19.49
C SER A 493 -8.24 -20.57 -19.71
N ASP A 494 -8.39 -21.88 -19.87
CA ASP A 494 -7.37 -22.83 -20.35
C ASP A 494 -7.59 -23.18 -21.85
N MET A 495 -8.34 -22.32 -22.58
CA MET A 495 -8.66 -22.55 -23.99
C MET A 495 -7.41 -22.60 -24.90
N PRO A 496 -7.51 -23.22 -26.09
CA PRO A 496 -6.42 -23.19 -27.07
C PRO A 496 -5.95 -21.77 -27.37
N GLY A 497 -4.64 -21.55 -27.33
CA GLY A 497 -4.03 -20.22 -27.45
C GLY A 497 -3.68 -19.55 -26.11
N SER A 498 -3.93 -20.23 -24.98
CA SER A 498 -3.35 -19.85 -23.68
C SER A 498 -1.84 -20.11 -23.67
N MET A 499 -1.11 -19.27 -22.95
CA MET A 499 0.31 -19.34 -22.70
C MET A 499 0.62 -20.29 -21.53
N GLY A 500 -0.23 -20.28 -20.50
CA GLY A 500 -0.04 -21.06 -19.29
C GLY A 500 -1.16 -22.05 -18.99
N LYS A 501 -1.22 -22.43 -17.71
CA LYS A 501 -2.26 -23.31 -17.16
C LYS A 501 -3.64 -22.63 -17.15
N SER A 502 -3.68 -21.31 -17.00
CA SER A 502 -4.87 -20.49 -17.27
C SER A 502 -4.49 -19.04 -17.49
N ASP A 503 -5.07 -18.41 -18.49
CA ASP A 503 -4.75 -17.03 -18.88
C ASP A 503 -5.97 -16.12 -18.74
N ILE A 504 -5.74 -14.82 -18.60
CA ILE A 504 -6.76 -13.78 -18.70
C ILE A 504 -7.01 -13.45 -20.18
N PHE A 505 -8.27 -13.57 -20.57
CA PHE A 505 -8.83 -13.18 -21.86
C PHE A 505 -9.83 -12.03 -21.72
N VAL A 506 -10.08 -11.32 -22.82
CA VAL A 506 -11.10 -10.28 -22.91
C VAL A 506 -11.98 -10.48 -24.16
N VAL A 507 -13.28 -10.22 -24.02
CA VAL A 507 -14.23 -10.04 -25.13
C VAL A 507 -14.92 -8.70 -25.02
N ASP A 508 -15.33 -8.14 -26.16
CA ASP A 508 -16.23 -6.99 -26.20
C ASP A 508 -17.67 -7.47 -26.14
N ILE A 509 -18.48 -6.75 -25.38
CA ILE A 509 -19.94 -6.89 -25.33
C ILE A 509 -20.50 -5.91 -26.36
N LEU A 510 -21.08 -6.45 -27.42
CA LEU A 510 -21.64 -5.68 -28.52
C LEU A 510 -23.02 -5.12 -28.15
N ASP A 511 -23.48 -4.11 -28.90
CA ASP A 511 -24.75 -3.41 -28.62
C ASP A 511 -25.98 -4.34 -28.63
N ASP A 512 -25.92 -5.46 -29.39
CA ASP A 512 -26.97 -6.49 -29.42
C ASP A 512 -26.86 -7.50 -28.27
N GLY A 513 -25.88 -7.33 -27.39
CA GLY A 513 -25.60 -8.19 -26.25
C GLY A 513 -24.80 -9.46 -26.58
N SER A 514 -24.34 -9.61 -27.82
CA SER A 514 -23.42 -10.68 -28.23
C SER A 514 -21.95 -10.35 -27.87
N PHE A 515 -21.05 -11.32 -28.06
CA PHE A 515 -19.64 -11.20 -27.69
C PHE A 515 -18.75 -11.27 -28.92
N SER A 516 -17.68 -10.48 -28.94
CA SER A 516 -16.59 -10.68 -29.91
C SER A 516 -15.79 -11.95 -29.62
N SER A 517 -14.84 -12.30 -30.50
CA SER A 517 -13.94 -13.43 -30.26
C SER A 517 -13.00 -13.14 -29.07
N PRO A 518 -12.74 -14.14 -28.20
CA PRO A 518 -11.78 -14.00 -27.09
C PRO A 518 -10.40 -13.56 -27.56
N ARG A 519 -9.81 -12.60 -26.84
CA ARG A 519 -8.43 -12.14 -27.04
C ARG A 519 -7.63 -12.37 -25.77
N ASN A 520 -6.49 -13.03 -25.89
CA ASN A 520 -5.53 -13.20 -24.79
C ASN A 520 -4.86 -11.84 -24.47
N LEU A 521 -4.68 -11.51 -23.19
CA LEU A 521 -4.03 -10.24 -22.79
C LEU A 521 -2.51 -10.21 -23.02
N GLY A 522 -1.90 -11.35 -23.39
CA GLY A 522 -0.51 -11.46 -23.80
C GLY A 522 0.48 -11.53 -22.64
N PRO A 523 1.79 -11.64 -22.95
CA PRO A 523 2.86 -11.92 -21.98
C PRO A 523 3.12 -10.81 -20.97
N GLY A 524 2.56 -9.60 -21.19
CA GLY A 524 2.64 -8.52 -20.21
C GLY A 524 1.77 -8.78 -18.97
N ILE A 525 0.74 -9.62 -19.11
CA ILE A 525 -0.18 -9.98 -18.01
C ILE A 525 -0.10 -11.48 -17.70
N ASN A 526 -0.16 -12.31 -18.73
CA ASN A 526 -0.22 -13.77 -18.60
C ASN A 526 1.17 -14.40 -18.56
N THR A 527 1.29 -15.49 -17.81
CA THR A 527 2.51 -16.27 -17.61
C THR A 527 2.30 -17.71 -18.09
N GLU A 528 3.30 -18.57 -17.92
CA GLU A 528 3.15 -20.00 -18.17
C GLU A 528 2.36 -20.74 -17.06
N LYS A 529 1.97 -20.04 -16.00
CA LYS A 529 1.26 -20.62 -14.84
C LYS A 529 -0.21 -20.19 -14.85
N ARG A 530 -0.80 -19.88 -13.70
CA ARG A 530 -2.23 -19.55 -13.58
C ARG A 530 -2.40 -18.07 -13.26
N GLU A 531 -3.06 -17.35 -14.16
CA GLU A 531 -3.69 -16.07 -13.86
C GLU A 531 -5.18 -16.28 -13.57
N MET A 532 -5.66 -15.70 -12.47
CA MET A 532 -6.97 -15.96 -11.87
C MET A 532 -7.61 -14.67 -11.33
N PHE A 533 -8.94 -14.68 -11.17
CA PHE A 533 -9.71 -13.61 -10.50
C PHE A 533 -9.40 -12.17 -10.95
N PRO A 534 -9.54 -11.83 -12.25
CA PRO A 534 -9.38 -10.46 -12.69
C PRO A 534 -10.42 -9.53 -12.04
N PHE A 535 -10.06 -8.27 -11.85
CA PHE A 535 -10.93 -7.16 -11.47
C PHE A 535 -10.41 -5.87 -12.11
N PHE A 536 -11.23 -5.23 -12.95
CA PHE A 536 -10.82 -4.03 -13.68
C PHE A 536 -11.66 -2.82 -13.27
N ASN A 537 -11.02 -1.78 -12.74
CA ASN A 537 -11.70 -0.56 -12.29
C ASN A 537 -11.65 0.59 -13.31
N GLY A 538 -11.17 0.33 -14.54
CA GLY A 538 -11.00 1.35 -15.59
C GLY A 538 -9.63 2.02 -15.61
N LYS A 539 -8.90 2.01 -14.49
CA LYS A 539 -7.54 2.56 -14.36
C LYS A 539 -6.48 1.49 -14.09
N LYS A 540 -6.86 0.40 -13.45
CA LYS A 540 -5.98 -0.71 -13.09
C LYS A 540 -6.73 -2.03 -13.24
N LEU A 541 -6.01 -3.04 -13.75
CA LEU A 541 -6.40 -4.44 -13.66
C LEU A 541 -5.73 -5.03 -12.44
N TYR A 542 -6.51 -5.58 -11.54
CA TYR A 542 -6.05 -6.42 -10.45
C TYR A 542 -6.31 -7.88 -10.80
N PHE A 543 -5.41 -8.78 -10.47
CA PHE A 543 -5.57 -10.21 -10.70
C PHE A 543 -4.67 -11.00 -9.77
N SER A 544 -4.87 -12.30 -9.68
CA SER A 544 -4.05 -13.21 -8.89
C SER A 544 -3.21 -14.10 -9.78
N SER A 545 -1.96 -14.36 -9.42
CA SER A 545 -1.08 -15.24 -10.19
C SER A 545 -0.16 -16.07 -9.30
N ASP A 546 0.13 -17.30 -9.73
CA ASP A 546 1.21 -18.15 -9.19
C ASP A 546 2.43 -18.23 -10.13
N GLY A 547 2.43 -17.46 -11.22
CA GLY A 547 3.54 -17.38 -12.18
C GLY A 547 4.41 -16.14 -12.05
N HIS A 548 3.82 -15.01 -11.64
CA HIS A 548 4.60 -13.80 -11.34
C HIS A 548 5.37 -13.95 -10.01
N THR A 549 6.48 -13.24 -9.87
CA THR A 549 7.27 -13.27 -8.63
C THR A 549 6.46 -12.69 -7.47
N GLY A 550 6.20 -13.50 -6.44
CA GLY A 550 5.40 -13.11 -5.28
C GLY A 550 5.73 -13.92 -4.02
N LEU A 551 4.98 -13.70 -2.94
CA LEU A 551 5.24 -14.23 -1.60
C LEU A 551 4.67 -15.63 -1.37
N GLY A 552 3.56 -15.96 -1.99
CA GLY A 552 2.73 -17.09 -1.60
C GLY A 552 2.44 -18.06 -2.71
N GLY A 553 1.26 -18.64 -2.63
CA GLY A 553 0.72 -19.56 -3.61
C GLY A 553 0.24 -18.77 -4.83
N LEU A 554 -0.99 -18.28 -4.78
CA LEU A 554 -1.47 -17.14 -5.55
C LEU A 554 -1.13 -15.84 -4.81
N ASP A 555 -0.62 -14.85 -5.54
CA ASP A 555 -0.45 -13.49 -5.03
C ASP A 555 -1.29 -12.51 -5.87
N ILE A 556 -1.76 -11.42 -5.26
CA ILE A 556 -2.48 -10.33 -5.93
C ILE A 556 -1.48 -9.37 -6.58
N PHE A 557 -1.71 -9.07 -7.85
CA PHE A 557 -0.96 -8.11 -8.64
C PHE A 557 -1.87 -7.03 -9.19
N GLU A 558 -1.28 -5.88 -9.54
CA GLU A 558 -1.92 -4.81 -10.27
C GLU A 558 -1.15 -4.44 -11.54
N ALA A 559 -1.87 -4.03 -12.58
CA ALA A 559 -1.30 -3.45 -13.79
C ALA A 559 -2.07 -2.16 -14.12
N ALA A 560 -1.36 -1.04 -14.23
CA ALA A 560 -1.96 0.23 -14.65
C ALA A 560 -2.44 0.14 -16.09
N TYR A 561 -3.57 0.79 -16.40
CA TYR A 561 -4.15 0.82 -17.73
C TYR A 561 -4.16 2.23 -18.28
N ASP A 562 -3.58 2.38 -19.47
CA ASP A 562 -3.58 3.59 -20.27
C ASP A 562 -4.36 3.34 -21.57
N LEU A 563 -5.17 4.32 -21.99
CA LEU A 563 -6.03 4.17 -23.17
C LEU A 563 -5.25 4.03 -24.47
N GLU A 564 -4.05 4.62 -24.57
CA GLU A 564 -3.23 4.58 -25.79
C GLU A 564 -2.21 3.43 -25.74
N LYS A 565 -1.61 3.18 -24.58
CA LYS A 565 -0.52 2.22 -24.40
C LYS A 565 -0.97 0.84 -23.90
N GLY A 566 -2.22 0.71 -23.43
CA GLY A 566 -2.75 -0.52 -22.86
C GLY A 566 -2.27 -0.76 -21.42
N PHE A 567 -2.16 -2.03 -21.03
CA PHE A 567 -1.67 -2.39 -19.70
C PHE A 567 -0.16 -2.15 -19.57
N GLY A 568 0.25 -1.52 -18.48
CA GLY A 568 1.63 -1.31 -18.09
C GLY A 568 2.23 -2.51 -17.36
N GLU A 569 3.33 -2.26 -16.65
CA GLU A 569 4.04 -3.29 -15.87
C GLU A 569 3.17 -3.85 -14.74
N VAL A 570 3.29 -5.16 -14.52
CA VAL A 570 2.63 -5.89 -13.44
C VAL A 570 3.42 -5.72 -12.15
N VAL A 571 2.75 -5.25 -11.10
CA VAL A 571 3.35 -4.98 -9.79
C VAL A 571 2.66 -5.84 -8.73
N ASN A 572 3.45 -6.50 -7.88
CA ASN A 572 2.93 -7.25 -6.74
C ASN A 572 2.39 -6.28 -5.67
N MET A 573 1.19 -6.55 -5.12
CA MET A 573 0.56 -5.68 -4.11
C MET A 573 1.27 -5.69 -2.75
N GLY A 574 2.28 -6.52 -2.55
CA GLY A 574 3.11 -6.57 -1.34
C GLY A 574 2.35 -6.95 -0.07
N LYS A 575 3.06 -6.94 1.06
CA LYS A 575 2.44 -7.13 2.39
C LYS A 575 1.68 -5.85 2.79
N PRO A 576 0.59 -5.95 3.59
CA PRO A 576 -0.01 -7.18 4.10
C PRO A 576 -1.10 -7.78 3.19
N ILE A 577 -1.34 -7.22 2.00
CA ILE A 577 -2.34 -7.75 1.06
C ILE A 577 -1.98 -9.17 0.62
N ASN A 578 -0.71 -9.36 0.23
CA ASN A 578 -0.13 -10.66 -0.04
C ASN A 578 0.60 -11.21 1.18
N SER A 579 0.56 -12.53 1.31
CA SER A 579 1.07 -13.35 2.39
C SER A 579 1.87 -14.52 1.82
N ASN A 580 2.34 -15.43 2.67
CA ASN A 580 2.97 -16.66 2.20
C ASN A 580 1.95 -17.74 1.77
N LYS A 581 0.65 -17.42 1.72
CA LYS A 581 -0.44 -18.34 1.38
C LYS A 581 -1.10 -17.92 0.05
N ASP A 582 -2.29 -18.41 -0.27
CA ASP A 582 -3.05 -17.91 -1.43
C ASP A 582 -3.74 -16.60 -1.04
N ASP A 583 -3.56 -15.56 -1.86
CA ASP A 583 -4.22 -14.27 -1.75
C ASP A 583 -4.84 -13.92 -3.10
N PHE A 584 -6.16 -13.75 -3.11
CA PHE A 584 -6.89 -13.67 -4.37
C PHE A 584 -8.24 -12.97 -4.35
N SER A 585 -8.82 -12.76 -5.53
CA SER A 585 -10.15 -12.15 -5.71
C SER A 585 -10.29 -10.74 -5.11
N TYR A 586 -9.29 -9.91 -5.38
CA TYR A 586 -9.23 -8.54 -4.93
C TYR A 586 -10.26 -7.65 -5.66
N ILE A 587 -11.07 -6.94 -4.89
CA ILE A 587 -11.97 -5.89 -5.36
C ILE A 587 -11.74 -4.62 -4.54
N VAL A 588 -11.87 -3.46 -5.18
CA VAL A 588 -11.71 -2.17 -4.50
C VAL A 588 -12.70 -1.14 -4.98
N ASN A 589 -13.19 -0.34 -4.04
CA ASN A 589 -13.87 0.91 -4.32
C ASN A 589 -12.87 2.06 -4.14
N GLU A 590 -12.44 2.65 -5.26
CA GLU A 590 -11.45 3.73 -5.25
C GLU A 590 -12.00 5.03 -4.63
N ASP A 591 -13.32 5.25 -4.59
CA ASP A 591 -13.92 6.48 -4.03
C ASP A 591 -13.72 6.59 -2.51
N ASN A 592 -13.61 5.46 -1.82
CA ASN A 592 -13.44 5.41 -0.37
C ASN A 592 -12.21 4.62 0.08
N ALA A 593 -11.38 4.20 -0.88
CA ALA A 593 -10.15 3.44 -0.68
C ALA A 593 -10.33 2.14 0.16
N LYS A 594 -11.52 1.52 0.07
CA LYS A 594 -11.87 0.28 0.78
C LYS A 594 -12.17 -0.84 -0.19
N GLY A 595 -11.88 -2.07 0.22
CA GLY A 595 -12.14 -3.22 -0.62
C GLY A 595 -12.14 -4.54 0.15
N PHE A 596 -12.19 -5.62 -0.61
CA PHE A 596 -12.17 -6.98 -0.10
C PHE A 596 -11.27 -7.85 -0.96
N PHE A 597 -10.76 -8.93 -0.38
CA PHE A 597 -10.12 -10.02 -1.09
C PHE A 597 -10.25 -11.30 -0.25
N ALA A 598 -9.83 -12.44 -0.78
CA ALA A 598 -9.87 -13.73 -0.11
C ALA A 598 -8.46 -14.28 0.13
N SER A 599 -8.28 -15.03 1.21
CA SER A 599 -7.00 -15.66 1.53
C SER A 599 -7.17 -16.85 2.47
N ASN A 600 -6.31 -17.85 2.34
CA ASN A 600 -6.16 -18.96 3.30
C ASN A 600 -4.99 -18.75 4.27
N ARG A 601 -4.65 -17.48 4.55
CA ARG A 601 -3.66 -17.10 5.57
C ARG A 601 -4.02 -17.56 6.97
N ASP A 602 -2.97 -17.71 7.77
CA ASP A 602 -3.10 -18.02 9.20
C ASP A 602 -3.88 -16.91 9.94
N GLY A 603 -4.67 -17.31 10.93
CA GLY A 603 -5.54 -16.41 11.69
C GLY A 603 -6.96 -16.24 11.12
N GLY A 604 -7.25 -16.87 9.98
CA GLY A 604 -8.60 -17.06 9.47
C GLY A 604 -9.47 -18.03 10.28
N LYS A 605 -10.75 -18.15 9.91
CA LYS A 605 -11.77 -19.04 10.45
C LYS A 605 -11.91 -20.33 9.64
N GLY A 606 -11.71 -20.26 8.32
CA GLY A 606 -11.97 -21.34 7.38
C GLY A 606 -10.76 -21.72 6.55
N ASP A 607 -11.06 -22.33 5.39
CA ASP A 607 -10.06 -22.66 4.38
C ASP A 607 -9.68 -21.37 3.64
N ASP A 608 -10.53 -20.92 2.72
CA ASP A 608 -10.47 -19.55 2.19
C ASP A 608 -11.38 -18.63 2.99
N ASP A 609 -10.89 -17.44 3.32
CA ASP A 609 -11.64 -16.43 4.06
C ASP A 609 -11.66 -15.09 3.35
N ILE A 610 -12.78 -14.36 3.44
CA ILE A 610 -12.89 -12.98 2.98
C ILE A 610 -12.29 -12.03 4.02
N TYR A 611 -11.44 -11.12 3.56
CA TYR A 611 -10.87 -10.03 4.34
C TYR A 611 -11.32 -8.70 3.74
N SER A 612 -11.65 -7.73 4.59
CA SER A 612 -11.76 -6.33 4.17
C SER A 612 -10.40 -5.66 4.32
N PHE A 613 -10.11 -4.68 3.47
CA PHE A 613 -8.99 -3.79 3.66
C PHE A 613 -9.37 -2.33 3.48
N LYS A 614 -8.58 -1.44 4.09
CA LYS A 614 -8.63 0.00 3.87
C LYS A 614 -7.23 0.49 3.58
N ARG A 615 -7.06 1.24 2.48
CA ARG A 615 -5.84 2.02 2.25
C ARG A 615 -5.94 3.30 3.08
N PRO A 616 -4.87 3.73 3.76
CA PRO A 616 -4.77 5.07 4.26
C PRO A 616 -4.97 5.99 3.06
N SER A 617 -6.04 6.78 3.10
CA SER A 617 -6.09 7.96 2.25
C SER A 617 -4.95 8.83 2.70
N ILE A 618 -3.94 9.00 1.83
CA ILE A 618 -3.11 10.19 1.91
C ILE A 618 -4.11 11.31 1.67
N GLU A 619 -4.57 11.96 2.73
CA GLU A 619 -5.13 13.29 2.60
C GLU A 619 -3.96 14.10 2.05
N GLU A 620 -3.91 14.24 0.72
CA GLU A 620 -3.14 15.29 0.09
C GLU A 620 -3.69 16.56 0.70
N ILE A 621 -3.02 17.07 1.74
CA ILE A 621 -3.28 18.41 2.23
C ILE A 621 -3.04 19.27 1.00
N PRO A 622 -4.09 19.86 0.39
CA PRO A 622 -3.92 20.62 -0.83
C PRO A 622 -2.86 21.68 -0.53
N VAL A 623 -1.80 21.69 -1.33
CA VAL A 623 -0.67 22.59 -1.12
C VAL A 623 -1.22 24.01 -1.15
N ASN A 624 -1.23 24.68 0.00
CA ASN A 624 -1.68 26.07 0.08
C ASN A 624 -0.56 26.98 -0.41
N ASN A 625 -0.61 27.34 -1.69
CA ASN A 625 0.38 28.22 -2.30
C ASN A 625 0.02 29.71 -2.20
N ASN A 626 -1.00 30.07 -1.41
CA ASN A 626 -1.39 31.46 -1.27
C ASN A 626 -0.31 32.26 -0.54
N ALA A 627 0.24 33.25 -1.23
CA ALA A 627 1.27 34.11 -0.68
C ALA A 627 1.10 35.56 -1.15
N ILE A 628 1.55 36.49 -0.32
CA ILE A 628 1.73 37.90 -0.69
C ILE A 628 3.23 38.19 -0.62
N ALA A 629 3.82 38.53 -1.76
CA ALA A 629 5.21 38.97 -1.84
C ALA A 629 5.29 40.39 -2.37
N GLY A 630 6.32 41.12 -2.00
CA GLY A 630 6.44 42.51 -2.42
C GLY A 630 7.80 43.11 -2.15
N VAL A 631 7.98 44.31 -2.67
CA VAL A 631 9.18 45.11 -2.46
C VAL A 631 8.78 46.48 -1.92
N VAL A 632 9.52 46.94 -0.91
CA VAL A 632 9.38 48.28 -0.35
C VAL A 632 10.48 49.18 -0.90
N THR A 633 10.07 50.29 -1.51
CA THR A 633 10.96 51.31 -2.08
C THR A 633 10.67 52.68 -1.52
N GLU A 634 11.63 53.59 -1.65
CA GLU A 634 11.43 54.98 -1.34
C GLU A 634 10.77 55.69 -2.53
N LEU A 635 9.73 56.49 -2.27
CA LEU A 635 8.85 57.06 -3.29
C LEU A 635 9.57 57.99 -4.29
N VAL A 636 10.53 58.79 -3.84
CA VAL A 636 11.18 59.81 -4.67
C VAL A 636 12.37 59.24 -5.44
N THR A 637 13.24 58.52 -4.76
CA THR A 637 14.51 57.99 -5.28
C THR A 637 14.34 56.63 -5.95
N GLY A 638 13.30 55.86 -5.59
CA GLY A 638 13.12 54.49 -6.03
C GLY A 638 14.09 53.50 -5.37
N GLU A 639 14.89 53.93 -4.39
CA GLU A 639 15.83 53.06 -3.69
C GLU A 639 15.09 51.99 -2.88
N PHE A 640 15.62 50.77 -2.88
CA PHE A 640 15.13 49.70 -2.03
C PHE A 640 15.26 50.06 -0.55
N MET A 641 14.26 49.66 0.23
CA MET A 641 14.17 50.01 1.64
C MET A 641 14.38 48.80 2.54
N PRO A 642 15.63 48.37 2.77
CA PRO A 642 15.93 47.27 3.68
C PRO A 642 15.68 47.66 5.13
N GLN A 643 15.44 46.69 6.01
CA GLN A 643 15.15 46.93 7.43
C GLN A 643 13.85 47.73 7.68
N THR A 644 12.86 47.56 6.81
CA THR A 644 11.52 48.17 6.95
C THR A 644 10.56 47.15 7.55
N LEU A 645 9.78 47.54 8.56
CA LEU A 645 8.78 46.65 9.17
C LEU A 645 7.54 46.59 8.28
N VAL A 646 7.12 45.37 7.94
CA VAL A 646 5.92 45.06 7.17
C VAL A 646 5.02 44.18 8.05
N GLU A 647 3.80 44.64 8.32
CA GLU A 647 2.79 43.93 9.09
C GLU A 647 1.65 43.47 8.17
N LEU A 648 1.24 42.22 8.32
CA LEU A 648 0.06 41.65 7.65
C LEU A 648 -1.11 41.67 8.64
N LEU A 649 -2.17 42.36 8.27
CA LEU A 649 -3.39 42.55 9.07
C LEU A 649 -4.57 41.85 8.38
N ASP A 650 -5.52 41.33 9.18
CA ASP A 650 -6.79 40.80 8.69
C ASP A 650 -7.80 41.92 8.36
N GLU A 651 -9.02 41.55 7.94
CA GLU A 651 -10.10 42.49 7.62
C GLU A 651 -10.57 43.36 8.80
N ASN A 652 -10.28 42.94 10.04
CA ASN A 652 -10.63 43.65 11.26
C ASN A 652 -9.47 44.53 11.78
N GLY A 653 -8.34 44.56 11.07
CA GLY A 653 -7.13 45.28 11.47
C GLY A 653 -6.33 44.57 12.57
N ILE A 654 -6.58 43.28 12.81
CA ILE A 654 -5.81 42.46 13.75
C ILE A 654 -4.54 41.98 13.05
N LYS A 655 -3.40 42.15 13.72
CA LYS A 655 -2.11 41.66 13.22
C LYS A 655 -2.03 40.14 13.24
N LEU A 656 -1.74 39.58 12.06
CA LEU A 656 -1.55 38.14 11.84
C LEU A 656 -0.07 37.77 11.84
N LYS A 657 0.74 38.51 11.06
CA LYS A 657 2.18 38.26 10.87
C LYS A 657 2.92 39.60 10.73
N GLU A 658 4.23 39.58 10.95
CA GLU A 658 5.12 40.70 10.66
C GLU A 658 6.46 40.18 10.14
N ILE A 659 7.12 40.96 9.30
CA ILE A 659 8.45 40.68 8.76
C ILE A 659 9.21 41.99 8.56
N VAL A 660 10.54 41.91 8.56
CA VAL A 660 11.42 43.02 8.21
C VAL A 660 11.99 42.77 6.82
N THR A 661 11.96 43.78 5.95
CA THR A 661 12.44 43.64 4.58
C THR A 661 13.94 43.29 4.51
N ASP A 662 14.29 42.49 3.51
CA ASP A 662 15.68 42.12 3.21
C ASP A 662 16.48 43.26 2.57
N ASP A 663 17.73 43.00 2.17
CA ASP A 663 18.66 43.98 1.59
C ASP A 663 18.16 44.59 0.26
N GLU A 664 17.25 43.91 -0.44
CA GLU A 664 16.60 44.36 -1.68
C GLU A 664 15.20 44.95 -1.41
N GLY A 665 14.85 45.17 -0.14
CA GLY A 665 13.54 45.69 0.25
C GLY A 665 12.41 44.66 0.12
N GLY A 666 12.72 43.40 -0.15
CA GLY A 666 11.78 42.31 -0.36
C GLY A 666 11.13 41.80 0.92
N PHE A 667 9.88 41.33 0.81
CA PHE A 667 9.17 40.61 1.86
C PHE A 667 8.22 39.56 1.27
N MET A 668 7.86 38.55 2.08
CA MET A 668 6.88 37.53 1.70
C MET A 668 6.11 36.98 2.90
N PHE A 669 4.81 36.79 2.73
CA PHE A 669 3.93 36.09 3.66
C PHE A 669 3.29 34.89 2.95
N GLU A 670 3.63 33.69 3.39
CA GLU A 670 3.10 32.41 2.86
C GLU A 670 1.96 31.87 3.73
N ASP A 671 1.35 30.77 3.29
CA ASP A 671 0.26 30.04 3.98
C ASP A 671 -0.97 30.90 4.28
N LEU A 672 -1.38 31.75 3.33
CA LEU A 672 -2.53 32.62 3.50
C LEU A 672 -3.85 31.91 3.21
N GLN A 673 -4.95 32.40 3.77
CA GLN A 673 -6.28 31.87 3.44
C GLN A 673 -6.67 32.35 2.03
N SER A 674 -7.34 31.49 1.26
CA SER A 674 -7.88 31.86 -0.05
C SER A 674 -9.08 32.80 0.09
N SER A 675 -9.37 33.56 -0.97
CA SER A 675 -10.52 34.47 -1.05
C SER A 675 -10.64 35.43 0.15
N THR A 676 -9.50 35.80 0.75
CA THR A 676 -9.44 36.54 2.01
C THR A 676 -8.82 37.92 1.79
N LYS A 677 -9.35 38.93 2.50
CA LYS A 677 -8.85 40.30 2.43
C LYS A 677 -7.76 40.52 3.46
N TYR A 678 -6.65 41.11 3.03
CA TYR A 678 -5.53 41.47 3.87
C TYR A 678 -5.17 42.94 3.71
N THR A 679 -4.61 43.51 4.76
CA THR A 679 -3.96 44.82 4.70
C THR A 679 -2.48 44.67 5.01
N ILE A 680 -1.63 45.14 4.10
CA ILE A 680 -0.20 45.29 4.36
C ILE A 680 0.03 46.68 4.90
N LYS A 681 0.62 46.77 6.08
CA LYS A 681 1.05 48.02 6.70
C LYS A 681 2.58 48.05 6.76
N THR A 682 3.18 49.11 6.25
CA THR A 682 4.63 49.34 6.32
C THR A 682 4.93 50.50 7.24
N SER A 683 5.95 50.35 8.07
CA SER A 683 6.39 51.38 9.01
C SER A 683 7.91 51.45 9.08
N ARG A 684 8.43 52.67 9.12
CA ARG A 684 9.86 52.96 9.26
C ARG A 684 10.04 54.35 9.83
N LYS A 685 11.01 54.48 10.74
CA LYS A 685 11.43 55.78 11.29
C LYS A 685 11.78 56.76 10.17
N GLU A 686 11.38 58.02 10.30
CA GLU A 686 11.56 59.10 9.29
C GLU A 686 10.69 58.99 8.02
N PHE A 687 9.77 58.01 7.95
CA PHE A 687 8.83 57.83 6.84
C PHE A 687 7.38 57.84 7.31
N PHE A 688 6.46 58.15 6.40
CA PHE A 688 5.03 57.91 6.63
C PHE A 688 4.73 56.41 6.55
N ASP A 689 3.92 55.92 7.49
CA ASP A 689 3.30 54.61 7.37
C ASP A 689 2.52 54.53 6.05
N SER A 690 2.63 53.40 5.35
CA SER A 690 1.87 53.13 4.13
C SER A 690 1.05 51.85 4.29
N GLU A 691 -0.22 51.91 3.88
CA GLU A 691 -1.17 50.81 3.97
C GLU A 691 -1.70 50.45 2.59
N LYS A 692 -1.79 49.14 2.29
CA LYS A 692 -2.31 48.64 1.01
C LYS A 692 -3.25 47.45 1.24
N LEU A 693 -4.48 47.57 0.75
CA LEU A 693 -5.47 46.51 0.77
C LEU A 693 -5.27 45.55 -0.40
N LEU A 694 -5.34 44.25 -0.12
CA LEU A 694 -5.12 43.16 -1.07
C LEU A 694 -6.16 42.07 -0.83
N ASN A 695 -6.43 41.26 -1.86
CA ASN A 695 -7.21 40.04 -1.74
C ASN A 695 -6.39 38.89 -2.32
N THR A 696 -6.42 37.73 -1.68
CA THR A 696 -5.91 36.48 -2.23
C THR A 696 -7.03 35.74 -2.96
N GLU A 697 -6.73 35.10 -4.10
CA GLU A 697 -7.60 34.08 -4.71
C GLU A 697 -7.18 32.69 -4.19
N ASP A 698 -7.49 31.62 -4.93
CA ASP A 698 -7.06 30.25 -4.60
C ASP A 698 -5.72 29.90 -5.26
N ASN A 699 -4.74 29.52 -4.45
CA ASN A 699 -3.36 29.17 -4.83
C ASN A 699 -2.63 30.24 -5.65
N GLU A 700 -2.72 31.50 -5.23
CA GLU A 700 -2.13 32.64 -5.92
C GLU A 700 -0.94 33.27 -5.17
N LEU A 701 0.08 33.71 -5.92
CA LEU A 701 1.09 34.65 -5.46
C LEU A 701 0.70 36.08 -5.85
N VAL A 702 0.33 36.89 -4.87
CA VAL A 702 0.02 38.31 -5.06
C VAL A 702 1.29 39.13 -4.90
N ASN A 703 1.71 39.81 -5.97
CA ASN A 703 2.86 40.72 -5.94
C ASN A 703 2.44 42.15 -5.62
N VAL A 704 3.13 42.79 -4.68
CA VAL A 704 2.78 44.14 -4.20
C VAL A 704 4.00 45.06 -4.09
N ASP A 705 3.97 46.14 -4.86
CA ASP A 705 4.95 47.23 -4.70
C ASP A 705 4.43 48.27 -3.70
N ILE A 706 5.27 48.64 -2.74
CA ILE A 706 4.93 49.64 -1.71
C ILE A 706 6.01 50.72 -1.72
N ALA A 707 5.59 51.95 -2.04
CA ALA A 707 6.47 53.12 -2.00
C ALA A 707 6.22 53.92 -0.71
N MET A 708 7.26 54.13 0.11
CA MET A 708 7.19 54.94 1.32
C MET A 708 7.71 56.35 1.07
N LYS A 709 7.05 57.35 1.65
CA LYS A 709 7.42 58.77 1.52
C LYS A 709 8.13 59.26 2.78
N ARG A 710 9.24 60.01 2.62
CA ARG A 710 9.95 60.61 3.75
C ARG A 710 9.10 61.68 4.44
N LEU A 711 9.21 61.76 5.76
CA LEU A 711 8.58 62.82 6.55
C LEU A 711 9.16 64.20 6.19
N GLU A 712 10.47 64.27 5.90
CA GLU A 712 11.16 65.52 5.54
C GLU A 712 10.68 66.12 4.20
N ASP A 713 10.16 65.30 3.27
CA ASP A 713 9.60 65.79 2.00
C ASP A 713 8.34 66.66 2.19
N MET A 714 7.78 66.69 3.41
CA MET A 714 6.75 67.66 3.77
C MET A 714 7.32 69.04 4.11
N ILE A 715 8.62 69.23 4.24
CA ILE A 715 9.23 70.54 4.50
C ILE A 715 9.61 71.18 3.17
N ALA A 716 9.01 72.33 2.86
CA ALA A 716 9.32 73.13 1.68
C ALA A 716 9.91 74.48 2.10
N VAL A 717 10.81 75.03 1.29
CA VAL A 717 11.33 76.39 1.47
C VAL A 717 10.71 77.29 0.42
N GLU A 718 9.81 78.18 0.84
CA GLU A 718 9.17 79.18 -0.02
C GLU A 718 9.63 80.57 0.42
N GLU A 719 10.23 81.33 -0.50
CA GLU A 719 10.71 82.70 -0.23
C GLU A 719 11.66 82.83 1.00
N GLY A 720 12.42 81.77 1.30
CA GLY A 720 13.35 81.72 2.44
C GLY A 720 12.69 81.34 3.77
N ILE A 721 11.39 81.04 3.78
CA ILE A 721 10.63 80.57 4.94
C ILE A 721 10.38 79.07 4.80
N LYS A 722 10.77 78.30 5.82
CA LYS A 722 10.45 76.86 5.91
C LYS A 722 8.97 76.69 6.26
N LYS A 723 8.20 76.13 5.34
CA LYS A 723 6.77 75.81 5.51
C LYS A 723 6.54 74.31 5.38
N LEU A 724 5.50 73.81 6.01
CA LEU A 724 5.06 72.44 5.78
C LEU A 724 4.13 72.39 4.57
N LYS A 725 4.56 71.65 3.55
CA LYS A 725 3.82 71.27 2.34
C LYS A 725 2.74 70.25 2.70
N THR A 726 1.73 70.70 3.43
CA THR A 726 0.48 69.97 3.64
C THR A 726 -0.47 70.24 2.47
N GLU A 727 -1.36 69.30 2.13
CA GLU A 727 -2.54 69.70 1.36
C GLU A 727 -3.30 70.76 2.16
N MET A 728 -3.69 71.86 1.51
CA MET A 728 -4.23 73.03 2.21
C MET A 728 -5.44 72.63 3.07
N ILE A 729 -5.39 72.98 4.36
CA ILE A 729 -6.46 72.64 5.29
C ILE A 729 -7.62 73.60 5.10
N TYR A 730 -8.64 73.13 4.38
CA TYR A 730 -9.80 73.93 4.07
C TYR A 730 -10.88 73.89 5.14
N PHE A 731 -11.51 75.04 5.35
CA PHE A 731 -12.69 75.18 6.20
C PHE A 731 -13.93 75.48 5.36
N GLU A 732 -15.07 74.96 5.79
CA GLU A 732 -16.35 75.35 5.22
C GLU A 732 -16.64 76.84 5.46
N PHE A 733 -17.51 77.40 4.61
CA PHE A 733 -17.99 78.76 4.80
C PHE A 733 -18.60 78.89 6.21
N ASP A 734 -18.19 79.94 6.92
CA ASP A 734 -18.67 80.27 8.26
C ASP A 734 -18.38 79.24 9.39
N ARG A 735 -17.49 78.27 9.17
CA ARG A 735 -17.12 77.25 10.18
C ARG A 735 -15.64 77.31 10.57
N SER A 736 -15.35 76.80 11.78
CA SER A 736 -14.00 76.72 12.36
C SER A 736 -13.59 75.33 12.87
N GLU A 737 -14.47 74.34 12.79
CA GLU A 737 -14.23 72.97 13.26
C GLU A 737 -13.28 72.21 12.31
N VAL A 738 -12.37 71.40 12.89
CA VAL A 738 -11.50 70.50 12.13
C VAL A 738 -12.33 69.30 11.65
N ARG A 739 -12.46 69.17 10.33
CA ARG A 739 -13.21 68.07 9.69
C ARG A 739 -12.40 66.77 9.70
N PRO A 740 -13.02 65.59 9.58
CA PRO A 740 -12.29 64.31 9.51
C PRO A 740 -11.22 64.25 8.40
N GLU A 741 -11.48 64.85 7.23
CA GLU A 741 -10.47 64.91 6.16
C GLU A 741 -9.31 65.86 6.50
N ALA A 742 -9.61 67.00 7.13
CA ALA A 742 -8.58 67.91 7.65
C ALA A 742 -7.76 67.27 8.78
N ALA A 743 -8.40 66.44 9.62
CA ALA A 743 -7.76 65.69 10.68
C ALA A 743 -6.72 64.69 10.12
N LYS A 744 -6.99 64.03 8.99
CA LYS A 744 -6.01 63.15 8.31
C LYS A 744 -4.77 63.93 7.88
N GLU A 745 -4.94 65.11 7.28
CA GLU A 745 -3.81 65.97 6.89
C GLU A 745 -3.05 66.52 8.11
N LEU A 746 -3.76 66.90 9.17
CA LEU A 746 -3.13 67.31 10.44
C LEU A 746 -2.37 66.17 11.10
N ASN A 747 -2.83 64.93 10.97
CA ASN A 747 -2.10 63.78 11.51
C ASN A 747 -0.75 63.59 10.81
N LYS A 748 -0.64 63.91 9.51
CA LYS A 748 0.67 63.92 8.82
C LYS A 748 1.61 64.94 9.44
N LEU A 749 1.11 66.16 9.68
CA LEU A 749 1.84 67.21 10.41
C LEU A 749 2.28 66.74 11.81
N VAL A 750 1.36 66.12 12.55
CA VAL A 750 1.66 65.56 13.88
C VAL A 750 2.74 64.49 13.80
N SER A 751 2.74 63.61 12.80
CA SER A 751 3.79 62.60 12.61
C SER A 751 5.16 63.24 12.40
N VAL A 752 5.24 64.28 11.56
CA VAL A 752 6.48 65.06 11.38
C VAL A 752 6.93 65.68 12.71
N MET A 753 6.02 66.34 13.45
CA MET A 753 6.36 66.95 14.74
C MET A 753 6.76 65.91 15.81
N LYS A 754 6.20 64.69 15.78
CA LYS A 754 6.61 63.61 16.70
C LYS A 754 8.01 63.09 16.39
N GLU A 755 8.34 62.93 15.11
CA GLU A 755 9.66 62.47 14.68
C GLU A 755 10.75 63.52 14.94
N TYR A 756 10.41 64.81 14.86
CA TYR A 756 11.32 65.92 15.13
C TYR A 756 10.92 66.66 16.42
N PRO A 757 11.28 66.18 17.63
CA PRO A 757 10.86 66.78 18.90
C PRO A 757 11.26 68.26 19.10
N GLY A 758 12.32 68.73 18.45
CA GLY A 758 12.76 70.12 18.49
C GLY A 758 11.86 71.08 17.70
N MET A 759 11.09 70.51 16.76
CA MET A 759 10.31 71.28 15.80
C MET A 759 9.23 72.09 16.49
N ALA A 760 9.21 73.39 16.26
CA ALA A 760 8.13 74.27 16.68
C ALA A 760 7.54 74.97 15.45
N ILE A 761 6.22 75.23 15.50
CA ILE A 761 5.48 75.80 14.39
C ILE A 761 4.68 77.04 14.78
N LYS A 762 4.36 77.85 13.77
CA LYS A 762 3.29 78.86 13.81
C LYS A 762 2.13 78.41 12.94
N ILE A 763 0.93 78.65 13.43
CA ILE A 763 -0.32 78.38 12.72
C ILE A 763 -0.90 79.73 12.31
N GLU A 764 -1.02 79.94 11.01
CA GLU A 764 -1.69 81.13 10.45
C GLU A 764 -2.96 80.68 9.73
N SER A 765 -4.12 81.21 10.12
CA SER A 765 -5.39 80.89 9.46
C SER A 765 -5.98 82.10 8.75
N HIS A 766 -6.71 81.84 7.67
CA HIS A 766 -7.26 82.87 6.79
C HIS A 766 -8.75 82.63 6.48
N THR A 767 -9.44 83.68 6.05
CA THR A 767 -10.80 83.61 5.49
C THR A 767 -10.80 84.05 4.02
N ASP A 768 -11.92 83.81 3.33
CA ASP A 768 -12.20 84.52 2.09
C ASP A 768 -12.69 85.94 2.39
N SER A 769 -12.90 86.74 1.34
CA SER A 769 -13.30 88.15 1.42
C SER A 769 -14.78 88.40 1.73
N ARG A 770 -15.57 87.33 1.95
CA ARG A 770 -17.02 87.47 2.16
C ARG A 770 -17.29 87.64 3.64
N GLY A 771 -17.88 88.77 4.02
CA GLY A 771 -18.20 89.10 5.41
C GLY A 771 -17.67 90.46 5.80
N SER A 772 -17.87 90.84 7.06
CA SER A 772 -17.19 92.04 7.58
C SER A 772 -15.76 91.70 7.99
N LYS A 773 -14.82 92.63 7.81
CA LYS A 773 -13.43 92.45 8.21
C LYS A 773 -13.27 91.99 9.67
N VAL A 774 -14.01 92.61 10.59
CA VAL A 774 -14.01 92.25 12.04
C VAL A 774 -14.45 90.80 12.24
N TYR A 775 -15.46 90.35 11.49
CA TYR A 775 -15.93 88.98 11.56
C TYR A 775 -14.92 87.98 10.99
N ASN A 776 -14.27 88.32 9.88
CA ASN A 776 -13.26 87.50 9.23
C ASN A 776 -11.99 87.34 10.10
N GLU A 777 -11.56 88.40 10.78
CA GLU A 777 -10.51 88.33 11.81
C GLU A 777 -10.90 87.38 12.95
N TYR A 778 -12.11 87.49 13.49
CA TYR A 778 -12.61 86.58 14.53
C TYR A 778 -12.69 85.12 14.07
N LEU A 779 -13.20 84.86 12.85
CA LEU A 779 -13.41 83.52 12.32
C LEU A 779 -12.09 82.81 12.02
N SER A 780 -11.13 83.51 11.42
CA SER A 780 -9.79 82.97 11.19
C SER A 780 -9.06 82.66 12.50
N ASP A 781 -9.19 83.50 13.53
CA ASP A 781 -8.54 83.26 14.83
C ASP A 781 -9.12 82.03 15.53
N LYS A 782 -10.43 81.82 15.42
CA LYS A 782 -11.07 80.56 15.83
C LYS A 782 -10.53 79.34 15.09
N ARG A 783 -10.31 79.43 13.77
CA ARG A 783 -9.72 78.33 12.97
C ARG A 783 -8.31 78.01 13.42
N ALA A 784 -7.49 79.02 13.67
CA ALA A 784 -6.11 78.83 14.13
C ALA A 784 -6.09 78.12 15.49
N LYS A 785 -6.95 78.54 16.42
CA LYS A 785 -7.08 77.92 17.76
C LYS A 785 -7.63 76.51 17.69
N ALA A 786 -8.65 76.24 16.88
CA ALA A 786 -9.19 74.89 16.69
C ALA A 786 -8.15 73.92 16.13
N THR A 787 -7.35 74.40 15.17
CA THR A 787 -6.24 73.64 14.59
C THR A 787 -5.14 73.34 15.62
N ARG A 788 -4.74 74.35 16.40
CA ARG A 788 -3.81 74.20 17.53
C ARG A 788 -4.31 73.15 18.52
N ASP A 789 -5.56 73.28 18.96
CA ASP A 789 -6.15 72.41 19.98
C ASP A 789 -6.24 70.96 19.49
N TYR A 790 -6.53 70.76 18.20
CA TYR A 790 -6.46 69.44 17.57
C TYR A 790 -5.04 68.86 17.63
N ILE A 791 -4.02 69.60 17.18
CA ILE A 791 -2.61 69.13 17.18
C ILE A 791 -2.16 68.77 18.60
N ILE A 792 -2.51 69.59 19.60
CA ILE A 792 -2.22 69.31 21.01
C ILE A 792 -2.94 68.04 21.47
N SER A 793 -4.22 67.86 21.11
CA SER A 793 -4.98 66.65 21.46
C SER A 793 -4.37 65.35 20.91
N GLN A 794 -3.58 65.44 19.83
CA GLN A 794 -2.85 64.31 19.25
C GLN A 794 -1.50 64.03 19.95
N GLY A 795 -1.18 64.76 21.02
CA GLY A 795 -0.02 64.54 21.88
C GLY A 795 1.21 65.39 21.57
N ILE A 796 1.05 66.54 20.89
CA ILE A 796 2.11 67.53 20.72
C ILE A 796 2.06 68.54 21.88
N ASP A 797 3.20 68.79 22.51
CA ASP A 797 3.29 69.77 23.60
C ASP A 797 2.91 71.19 23.14
N ALA A 798 2.15 71.91 23.97
CA ALA A 798 1.60 73.22 23.62
C ALA A 798 2.68 74.29 23.39
N ASP A 799 3.86 74.15 24.01
CA ASP A 799 5.00 75.06 23.85
C ASP A 799 5.67 74.96 22.46
N ARG A 800 5.39 73.88 21.72
CA ARG A 800 5.84 73.68 20.34
C ARG A 800 4.97 74.39 19.30
N ILE A 801 3.91 75.06 19.74
CA ILE A 801 3.09 75.94 18.90
C ILE A 801 3.35 77.38 19.36
N GLU A 802 4.30 78.06 18.74
CA GLU A 802 4.75 79.41 19.15
C GLU A 802 3.60 80.42 19.08
N SER A 803 2.76 80.33 18.05
CA SER A 803 1.56 81.13 17.92
C SER A 803 0.51 80.48 17.02
N ALA A 804 -0.77 80.73 17.32
CA ALA A 804 -1.89 80.40 16.46
C ALA A 804 -2.72 81.68 16.24
N ILE A 805 -2.62 82.29 15.06
CA ILE A 805 -3.15 83.63 14.76
C ILE A 805 -4.03 83.59 13.52
N GLY A 806 -5.19 84.24 13.61
CA GLY A 806 -6.05 84.51 12.45
C GLY A 806 -5.75 85.85 11.80
N TYR A 807 -5.62 85.87 10.47
CA TYR A 807 -5.36 87.08 9.69
C TYR A 807 -6.58 87.60 8.91
N GLY A 808 -7.73 86.95 9.08
CA GLY A 808 -8.95 87.23 8.32
C GLY A 808 -8.71 87.19 6.81
N GLU A 809 -9.25 88.18 6.12
CA GLU A 809 -9.13 88.38 4.67
C GLU A 809 -7.92 89.24 4.27
N SER A 810 -7.03 89.59 5.20
CA SER A 810 -5.93 90.54 4.93
C SER A 810 -4.79 89.98 4.07
N ARG A 811 -4.75 88.66 3.86
CA ARG A 811 -3.69 87.93 3.12
C ARG A 811 -4.32 86.90 2.15
N LEU A 812 -5.03 87.38 1.14
CA LEU A 812 -5.64 86.54 0.09
C LEU A 812 -4.56 86.00 -0.86
N LEU A 813 -4.74 84.76 -1.35
CA LEU A 813 -3.85 84.12 -2.33
C LEU A 813 -4.21 84.48 -3.78
N ASN A 814 -5.39 85.05 -4.00
CA ASN A 814 -5.92 85.35 -5.32
C ASN A 814 -6.64 86.69 -5.34
N GLU A 815 -7.12 87.09 -6.51
CA GLU A 815 -7.77 88.36 -6.80
C GLU A 815 -9.14 88.56 -6.14
N CYS A 816 -9.65 87.58 -5.39
CA CYS A 816 -10.99 87.61 -4.80
C CYS A 816 -11.08 88.52 -3.57
N ASP A 817 -10.79 89.81 -3.71
CA ASP A 817 -10.80 90.84 -2.66
C ASP A 817 -12.18 91.45 -2.38
N GLY A 818 -13.22 90.95 -3.07
CA GLY A 818 -14.59 91.46 -3.00
C GLY A 818 -14.93 92.46 -4.11
N THR A 819 -13.97 92.86 -4.95
CA THR A 819 -14.20 93.75 -6.12
C THR A 819 -14.48 92.99 -7.41
N VAL A 820 -14.14 91.71 -7.46
CA VAL A 820 -14.38 90.80 -8.60
C VAL A 820 -15.25 89.61 -8.18
N ALA A 821 -16.12 89.15 -9.08
CA ALA A 821 -16.96 87.97 -8.83
C ALA A 821 -16.13 86.69 -8.96
N CYS A 822 -16.02 85.95 -7.86
CA CYS A 822 -15.24 84.71 -7.79
C CYS A 822 -16.10 83.46 -7.63
N SER A 823 -15.58 82.33 -8.09
CA SER A 823 -16.22 81.02 -7.89
C SER A 823 -16.03 80.52 -6.45
N GLU A 824 -16.88 79.59 -6.00
CA GLU A 824 -16.73 78.99 -4.67
C GLU A 824 -15.39 78.24 -4.51
N ALA A 825 -14.91 77.57 -5.57
CA ALA A 825 -13.62 76.91 -5.57
C ALA A 825 -12.47 77.92 -5.39
N THR A 826 -12.57 79.10 -5.99
CA THR A 826 -11.57 80.17 -5.85
C THR A 826 -11.61 80.79 -4.44
N HIS A 827 -12.79 80.96 -3.85
CA HIS A 827 -12.92 81.39 -2.45
C HIS A 827 -12.39 80.35 -1.45
N LEU A 828 -12.59 79.06 -1.74
CA LEU A 828 -12.10 77.96 -0.90
C LEU A 828 -10.58 78.03 -0.70
N LEU A 829 -9.82 78.37 -1.75
CA LEU A 829 -8.36 78.54 -1.69
C LEU A 829 -7.92 79.55 -0.61
N ASN A 830 -8.71 80.59 -0.35
CA ASN A 830 -8.38 81.57 0.69
C ASN A 830 -8.73 81.10 2.11
N ARG A 831 -9.69 80.19 2.26
CA ARG A 831 -10.13 79.63 3.56
C ARG A 831 -9.21 78.50 4.02
N ARG A 832 -7.97 78.84 4.33
CA ARG A 832 -6.88 77.90 4.59
C ARG A 832 -6.22 78.12 5.96
N SER A 833 -5.40 77.16 6.37
CA SER A 833 -4.34 77.38 7.37
C SER A 833 -2.98 77.03 6.79
N GLU A 834 -1.98 77.82 7.17
CA GLU A 834 -0.57 77.64 6.84
C GLU A 834 0.22 77.28 8.10
N PHE A 835 1.23 76.44 7.94
CA PHE A 835 2.09 75.96 9.02
C PHE A 835 3.54 76.36 8.73
N ILE A 836 4.08 77.24 9.55
CA ILE A 836 5.43 77.79 9.38
C ILE A 836 6.35 77.20 10.44
N ILE A 837 7.50 76.66 10.04
CA ILE A 837 8.48 76.10 10.97
C ILE A 837 9.34 77.25 11.51
N VAL A 838 9.41 77.36 12.83
CA VAL A 838 10.18 78.42 13.53
C VAL A 838 11.45 77.91 14.19
N ARG A 839 11.49 76.63 14.52
CA ARG A 839 12.64 75.92 15.11
C ARG A 839 12.57 74.48 14.66
N GLU A 840 13.72 73.85 14.44
CA GLU A 840 13.89 72.43 14.10
C GLU A 840 14.29 71.60 15.32
#